data_AF-A0A1F6SFK6-F1
#
_entry.id   AF-A0A1F6SFK6-F1
#
_cell.length_a   1.000
_cell.length_b   1.000
_cell.length_c   1.000
_cell.angle_alpha   90.00
_cell.angle_beta   90.00
_cell.angle_gamma   90.00
#
_symmetry.space_group_name_H-M   'P 1'
#
loop_
_entity.id
_entity.type
_entity.pdbx_description
1 polymer ?
#
loop_
_entity_poly.entity_id
_entity_poly.type
_entity_poly.pdbx_seq_one_letter_code
_entity_poly.pdbx_strand_id
1 'polypeptide(L)'
;MKPNKLLCFFAILCALHLFHIDVSYAVTVHQRDTSNRHEVTYVHFADGRMVSIPEGKSLTVSEPVTVNYRSEMGWLTVPTTPKPVITITFNDDVVKSEFALVTLIATPKRRVILNYPPVSSVWHLPAGISMLAAYLQERGHQVTQHYGHIAGLKYVLREHGGETIDKALATIRDSKSDIKALYDARMTFERVSSGIITQDKFVVERNNVTYVSHYYDGSIEKMLDAIRNRKEHLWYSYFAHAEVPFAKNVRPHLYGISIADERQFVQGCILAAMIKETLPNTLVVMGGNFWARPLGAYLLPQFAEMFDYCDAIVWGEGFRALEVLTETLTPSSAPGTVWRSGDNRVIVNPVSLPIPFETLPTPVFDGSVRQWSPDFVPSLYPASNCLTKDRCDFCAIEAGSATFHGKPREMSSRRMAEHILAIGASRFEIVSAMFPVSRQIALGKRLKERGLSATWDCYMTADNTLVKQDVCDALAEAGCGDVMVGFESLAPETLAQAEKTWNKPENYGIILSNLRKAGIQTHVFLLIGLPGEPLHWGLKWIAFLEKYGRDILTIKAGRYRVTRLSRDETEGKNGQWIEVLPDTKPLHLNRDFRYRVVSNKKVDAMRTVLEEACRRHWAYGVTSTIPWWVNRGRYSWEELEQMAKVLPPEKEVPHLERALAKVASIVKEELGQKVSFNSFEDLLAFSRTL
;
A
#
# COMPACT_ATOMS: atom_id res chain seq x y z
N MET A 1 30.62 39.12 7.61
CA MET A 1 29.68 38.33 6.77
C MET A 1 29.25 37.09 7.54
N LYS A 2 27.94 36.78 7.62
CA LYS A 2 27.46 35.57 8.30
C LYS A 2 28.03 34.30 7.63
N PRO A 3 28.37 33.23 8.37
CA PRO A 3 29.05 32.04 7.86
C PRO A 3 28.36 31.37 6.65
N ASN A 4 27.02 31.44 6.55
CA ASN A 4 26.29 30.89 5.40
C ASN A 4 26.57 31.58 4.05
N LYS A 5 26.95 32.86 4.03
CA LYS A 5 27.27 33.54 2.76
C LYS A 5 28.63 33.11 2.21
N LEU A 6 29.59 32.82 3.09
CA LEU A 6 30.92 32.35 2.70
C LEU A 6 30.85 30.92 2.16
N LEU A 7 29.99 30.09 2.75
CA LEU A 7 29.76 28.71 2.33
C LEU A 7 29.01 28.62 1.00
N CYS A 8 27.97 29.43 0.78
CA CYS A 8 27.33 29.56 -0.54
C CYS A 8 28.30 30.09 -1.59
N PHE A 9 29.15 31.05 -1.24
CA PHE A 9 30.17 31.57 -2.15
C PHE A 9 31.19 30.48 -2.53
N PHE A 10 31.62 29.66 -1.57
CA PHE A 10 32.48 28.49 -1.82
C PHE A 10 31.78 27.41 -2.65
N ALA A 11 30.51 27.10 -2.39
CA ALA A 11 29.75 26.13 -3.18
C ALA A 11 29.53 26.60 -4.63
N ILE A 12 29.30 27.90 -4.83
CA ILE A 12 29.20 28.52 -6.16
C ILE A 12 30.57 28.51 -6.84
N LEU A 13 31.66 28.82 -6.15
CA LEU A 13 33.03 28.73 -6.67
C LEU A 13 33.42 27.29 -7.04
N CYS A 14 33.06 26.30 -6.22
CA CYS A 14 33.26 24.88 -6.52
C CYS A 14 32.43 24.46 -7.73
N ALA A 15 31.15 24.85 -7.81
CA ALA A 15 30.32 24.58 -8.98
C ALA A 15 30.89 25.22 -10.26
N LEU A 16 31.36 26.48 -10.19
CA LEU A 16 31.97 27.18 -11.32
C LEU A 16 33.32 26.56 -11.76
N HIS A 17 34.02 25.86 -10.87
CA HIS A 17 35.24 25.10 -11.21
C HIS A 17 34.97 23.68 -11.73
N LEU A 18 33.78 23.13 -11.47
CA LEU A 18 33.38 21.75 -11.81
C LEU A 18 32.61 21.64 -13.13
N PHE A 19 31.99 22.73 -13.59
CA PHE A 19 31.16 22.75 -14.79
C PHE A 19 31.72 23.71 -15.83
N HIS A 20 31.97 23.21 -17.05
CA HIS A 20 31.96 24.07 -18.22
C HIS A 20 30.51 24.17 -18.72
N ILE A 21 29.90 25.32 -18.45
CA ILE A 21 28.58 25.67 -18.99
C ILE A 21 28.83 26.48 -20.25
N ASP A 22 28.56 25.88 -21.41
CA ASP A 22 28.54 26.59 -22.67
C ASP A 22 27.09 26.84 -23.08
N VAL A 23 26.78 28.10 -23.40
CA VAL A 23 25.45 28.49 -23.86
C VAL A 23 25.56 28.80 -25.34
N SER A 24 25.16 27.85 -26.17
CA SER A 24 25.10 28.02 -27.61
C SER A 24 23.65 28.26 -28.04
N TYR A 25 23.45 28.98 -29.13
CA TYR A 25 22.12 29.17 -29.70
C TYR A 25 21.98 28.23 -30.89
N ALA A 26 21.01 27.31 -30.82
CA ALA A 26 20.75 26.38 -31.91
C ALA A 26 19.27 26.04 -32.03
N VAL A 27 18.85 25.64 -33.23
CA VAL A 27 17.55 25.04 -33.49
C VAL A 27 17.70 23.95 -34.54
N THR A 28 17.14 22.77 -34.24
CA THR A 28 17.12 21.65 -35.17
C THR A 28 15.83 21.68 -35.96
N VAL A 29 15.94 21.89 -37.27
CA VAL A 29 14.83 21.83 -38.22
C VAL A 29 14.79 20.43 -38.80
N HIS A 30 13.68 19.73 -38.62
CA HIS A 30 13.44 18.43 -39.23
C HIS A 30 12.72 18.62 -40.57
N GLN A 31 12.94 17.71 -41.53
CA GLN A 31 12.09 17.66 -42.71
C GLN A 31 10.64 17.44 -42.29
N ARG A 32 9.74 18.19 -42.93
CA ARG A 32 8.30 18.16 -42.68
C ARG A 32 7.56 18.19 -44.01
N ASP A 33 6.68 17.22 -44.23
CA ASP A 33 5.69 17.28 -45.29
C ASP A 33 4.40 16.67 -44.76
N THR A 34 3.36 17.50 -44.61
CA THR A 34 2.05 17.00 -44.16
C THR A 34 1.13 16.66 -45.33
N SER A 35 1.56 16.85 -46.58
CA SER A 35 0.80 16.52 -47.79
C SER A 35 1.00 15.08 -48.27
N ASN A 36 1.87 14.31 -47.60
CA ASN A 36 2.22 12.92 -47.94
C ASN A 36 2.78 12.75 -49.36
N ARG A 37 3.44 13.80 -49.90
CA ARG A 37 4.08 13.81 -51.23
C ARG A 37 5.60 13.57 -51.16
N HIS A 38 6.13 13.35 -49.97
CA HIS A 38 7.54 13.13 -49.68
C HIS A 38 8.43 14.31 -50.12
N GLU A 39 7.92 15.54 -50.01
CA GLU A 39 8.63 16.76 -50.42
C GLU A 39 9.73 17.16 -49.43
N VAL A 40 10.83 17.72 -49.93
CA VAL A 40 11.92 18.22 -49.09
C VAL A 40 11.54 19.53 -48.39
N THR A 41 12.13 19.78 -47.22
CA THR A 41 12.02 21.08 -46.54
C THR A 41 13.20 21.96 -46.89
N TYR A 42 12.96 23.22 -47.29
CA TYR A 42 14.03 24.17 -47.61
C TYR A 42 14.28 25.12 -46.45
N VAL A 43 15.55 25.31 -46.10
CA VAL A 43 15.99 26.26 -45.09
C VAL A 43 16.75 27.38 -45.79
N HIS A 44 16.27 28.61 -45.63
CA HIS A 44 16.85 29.81 -46.21
C HIS A 44 17.55 30.62 -45.12
N PHE A 45 18.79 30.99 -45.40
CA PHE A 45 19.63 31.82 -44.54
C PHE A 45 19.54 33.29 -45.00
N ALA A 46 19.78 34.21 -44.07
CA ALA A 46 19.69 35.65 -44.35
C ALA A 46 20.71 36.13 -45.41
N ASP A 47 21.82 35.41 -45.58
CA ASP A 47 22.85 35.68 -46.58
C ASP A 47 22.54 35.11 -47.98
N GLY A 48 21.36 34.53 -48.16
CA GLY A 48 20.90 33.97 -49.43
C GLY A 48 21.26 32.50 -49.65
N ARG A 49 21.98 31.83 -48.73
CA ARG A 49 22.18 30.39 -48.80
C ARG A 49 20.85 29.65 -48.63
N MET A 50 20.68 28.54 -49.35
CA MET A 50 19.53 27.64 -49.23
C MET A 50 19.99 26.21 -49.10
N VAL A 51 19.44 25.47 -48.14
CA VAL A 51 19.73 24.06 -47.89
C VAL A 51 18.44 23.26 -47.90
N SER A 52 18.39 22.16 -48.64
CA SER A 52 17.27 21.22 -48.60
C SER A 52 17.51 20.13 -47.54
N ILE A 53 16.45 19.77 -46.82
CA ILE A 53 16.42 18.69 -45.83
C ILE A 53 15.58 17.56 -46.43
N PRO A 54 16.19 16.43 -46.82
CA PRO A 54 15.49 15.26 -47.33
C PRO A 54 14.64 14.57 -46.25
N GLU A 55 13.75 13.68 -46.69
CA GLU A 55 12.89 12.91 -45.80
C GLU A 55 13.67 12.15 -44.71
N GLY A 56 13.19 12.25 -43.47
CA GLY A 56 13.81 11.63 -42.31
C GLY A 56 15.13 12.26 -41.86
N LYS A 57 15.56 13.36 -42.47
CA LYS A 57 16.76 14.12 -42.06
C LYS A 57 16.39 15.38 -41.29
N SER A 58 17.41 15.96 -40.66
CA SER A 58 17.32 17.24 -39.97
C SER A 58 18.59 18.05 -40.17
N LEU A 59 18.48 19.36 -39.97
CA LEU A 59 19.58 20.30 -40.01
C LEU A 59 19.53 21.16 -38.74
N THR A 60 20.63 21.20 -37.99
CA THR A 60 20.80 22.11 -36.87
C THR A 60 21.47 23.39 -37.35
N VAL A 61 20.85 24.53 -37.05
CA VAL A 61 21.37 25.85 -37.41
C VAL A 61 21.50 26.71 -36.15
N SER A 62 22.55 27.53 -36.12
CA SER A 62 22.86 28.42 -34.99
C SER A 62 22.54 29.90 -35.27
N GLU A 63 21.94 30.19 -36.43
CA GLU A 63 21.49 31.52 -36.84
C GLU A 63 20.00 31.50 -37.24
N PRO A 64 19.28 32.63 -37.17
CA PRO A 64 17.90 32.73 -37.64
C PRO A 64 17.75 32.33 -39.11
N VAL A 65 16.76 31.48 -39.40
CA VAL A 65 16.48 31.00 -40.76
C VAL A 65 14.99 31.05 -41.06
N THR A 66 14.66 30.98 -42.35
CA THR A 66 13.28 30.82 -42.82
C THR A 66 13.10 29.42 -43.38
N VAL A 67 12.14 28.67 -42.86
CA VAL A 67 11.89 27.28 -43.23
C VAL A 67 10.65 27.17 -44.11
N ASN A 68 10.81 26.64 -45.31
CA ASN A 68 9.75 26.38 -46.27
C ASN A 68 9.46 24.88 -46.34
N TYR A 69 8.23 24.48 -46.04
CA TYR A 69 7.84 23.08 -46.08
C TYR A 69 6.45 22.89 -46.70
N ARG A 70 6.19 21.69 -47.21
CA ARG A 70 4.95 21.39 -47.91
C ARG A 70 3.86 20.96 -46.91
N SER A 71 2.67 21.53 -47.08
CA SER A 71 1.46 21.14 -46.35
C SER A 71 0.34 20.76 -47.31
N GLU A 72 -0.75 20.20 -46.78
CA GLU A 72 -1.95 19.87 -47.56
C GLU A 72 -2.54 21.09 -48.28
N MET A 73 -2.34 22.29 -47.73
CA MET A 73 -2.84 23.57 -48.29
C MET A 73 -1.82 24.30 -49.18
N GLY A 74 -0.62 23.74 -49.38
CA GLY A 74 0.44 24.36 -50.18
C GLY A 74 1.76 24.55 -49.42
N TRP A 75 2.67 25.36 -49.99
CA TRP A 75 3.93 25.70 -49.33
C TRP A 75 3.70 26.68 -48.18
N LEU A 76 4.25 26.35 -47.01
CA LEU A 76 4.23 27.20 -45.82
C LEU A 76 5.64 27.66 -45.49
N THR A 77 5.75 28.94 -45.12
CA THR A 77 6.99 29.61 -44.76
C THR A 77 6.96 29.98 -43.28
N VAL A 78 7.91 29.49 -42.51
CA VAL A 78 7.98 29.70 -41.06
C VAL A 78 9.34 30.28 -40.66
N PRO A 79 9.39 31.51 -40.11
CA PRO A 79 10.61 32.04 -39.52
C PRO A 79 10.96 31.23 -38.26
N THR A 80 12.21 30.79 -38.18
CA THR A 80 12.70 29.91 -37.11
C THR A 80 13.97 30.50 -36.52
N THR A 81 13.92 30.81 -35.23
CA THR A 81 15.05 31.39 -34.50
C THR A 81 15.71 30.36 -33.58
N PRO A 82 17.06 30.30 -33.55
CA PRO A 82 17.82 29.54 -32.57
C PRO A 82 17.41 29.88 -31.14
N LYS A 83 17.29 28.86 -30.30
CA LYS A 83 17.01 29.03 -28.87
C LYS A 83 18.27 28.70 -28.06
N PRO A 84 18.41 29.26 -26.85
CA PRO A 84 19.55 28.93 -25.99
C PRO A 84 19.51 27.45 -25.63
N VAL A 85 20.59 26.74 -25.99
CA VAL A 85 20.87 25.36 -25.60
C VAL A 85 22.02 25.43 -24.61
N ILE A 86 21.74 24.98 -23.39
CA ILE A 86 22.74 24.94 -22.32
C ILE A 86 23.39 23.56 -22.37
N THR A 87 24.66 23.51 -22.76
CA THR A 87 25.47 22.31 -22.69
C THR A 87 26.30 22.36 -21.41
N ILE A 88 26.11 21.38 -20.54
CA ILE A 88 26.87 21.23 -19.30
C ILE A 88 27.82 20.06 -19.52
N THR A 89 29.12 20.35 -19.59
CA THR A 89 30.17 19.32 -19.71
C THR A 89 30.82 19.11 -18.36
N PHE A 90 30.95 17.84 -17.96
CA PHE A 90 31.61 17.45 -16.72
C PHE A 90 33.11 17.27 -16.97
N ASN A 91 33.95 17.75 -16.05
CA ASN A 91 35.34 17.30 -16.01
C ASN A 91 35.38 15.86 -15.47
N ASP A 92 36.03 14.96 -16.19
CA ASP A 92 35.99 13.51 -15.93
C ASP A 92 36.64 13.07 -14.59
N ASP A 93 37.33 13.97 -13.88
CA ASP A 93 38.08 13.65 -12.65
C ASP A 93 37.33 13.90 -11.32
N VAL A 94 36.02 14.15 -11.33
CA VAL A 94 35.26 14.38 -10.08
C VAL A 94 34.35 13.21 -9.78
N VAL A 95 34.77 12.40 -8.81
CA VAL A 95 33.98 11.29 -8.26
C VAL A 95 32.64 11.84 -7.77
N LYS A 96 31.52 11.18 -8.14
CA LYS A 96 30.14 11.48 -7.68
C LYS A 96 30.01 11.76 -6.17
N SER A 97 30.96 11.32 -5.35
CA SER A 97 31.03 11.56 -3.91
C SER A 97 31.25 13.02 -3.51
N GLU A 98 31.98 13.83 -4.29
CA GLU A 98 32.31 15.21 -3.88
C GLU A 98 31.17 16.20 -4.11
N PHE A 99 30.38 16.05 -5.18
CA PHE A 99 29.19 16.86 -5.42
C PHE A 99 28.07 16.57 -4.39
N ALA A 100 27.91 15.29 -4.03
CA ALA A 100 27.03 14.89 -2.93
C ALA A 100 27.47 15.55 -1.61
N LEU A 101 28.78 15.64 -1.36
CA LEU A 101 29.36 16.29 -0.19
C LEU A 101 29.00 17.79 -0.11
N VAL A 102 29.18 18.55 -1.19
CA VAL A 102 28.92 20.00 -1.21
C VAL A 102 27.43 20.30 -0.99
N THR A 103 26.55 19.48 -1.56
CA THR A 103 25.09 19.60 -1.35
C THR A 103 24.72 19.23 0.09
N LEU A 104 25.32 18.18 0.67
CA LEU A 104 25.12 17.77 2.07
C LEU A 104 25.54 18.85 3.09
N ILE A 105 26.55 19.66 2.77
CA ILE A 105 27.07 20.70 3.67
C ILE A 105 26.18 21.97 3.62
N ALA A 106 25.45 22.21 2.52
CA ALA A 106 24.59 23.39 2.35
C ALA A 106 23.16 23.23 2.91
N THR A 107 22.66 21.99 3.03
CA THR A 107 21.28 21.73 3.47
C THR A 107 21.17 21.67 5.00
N PRO A 108 20.27 22.43 5.64
CA PRO A 108 20.14 22.39 7.09
C PRO A 108 19.70 21.00 7.56
N LYS A 109 20.50 20.37 8.42
CA LYS A 109 20.12 19.10 9.07
C LYS A 109 18.86 19.31 9.91
N ARG A 110 17.78 18.63 9.54
CA ARG A 110 16.51 18.68 10.26
C ARG A 110 16.31 17.42 11.09
N ARG A 111 15.74 17.61 12.27
CA ARG A 111 15.08 16.57 13.06
C ARG A 111 13.68 16.31 12.49
N VAL A 112 13.41 15.05 12.16
CA VAL A 112 12.16 14.58 11.57
C VAL A 112 11.63 13.42 12.42
N ILE A 113 10.34 13.44 12.76
CA ILE A 113 9.65 12.27 13.28
C ILE A 113 8.75 11.73 12.18
N LEU A 114 8.81 10.42 11.90
CA LEU A 114 7.86 9.71 11.06
C LEU A 114 7.06 8.74 11.93
N ASN A 115 5.83 9.13 12.24
CA ASN A 115 4.90 8.39 13.09
C ASN A 115 3.93 7.56 12.24
N TYR A 116 3.73 6.31 12.65
CA TYR A 116 2.65 5.46 12.16
C TYR A 116 1.61 5.29 13.28
N PRO A 117 0.45 5.96 13.21
CA PRO A 117 -0.44 6.15 14.36
C PRO A 117 -1.13 4.84 14.78
N PRO A 118 -1.78 4.81 15.97
CA PRO A 118 -2.49 3.64 16.48
C PRO A 118 -3.39 2.94 15.46
N VAL A 119 -3.61 1.64 15.65
CA VAL A 119 -4.51 0.78 14.85
C VAL A 119 -3.93 0.37 13.49
N SER A 120 -3.11 -0.68 13.51
CA SER A 120 -2.70 -1.42 12.32
C SER A 120 -2.22 -2.80 12.74
N SER A 121 -1.65 -3.58 11.81
CA SER A 121 -1.01 -4.85 12.17
C SER A 121 0.19 -4.63 13.07
N VAL A 122 0.13 -5.09 14.33
CA VAL A 122 1.23 -5.02 15.31
C VAL A 122 2.38 -6.00 15.02
N TRP A 123 2.24 -6.75 13.94
CA TRP A 123 3.14 -7.79 13.48
C TRP A 123 3.97 -7.34 12.28
N HIS A 124 3.63 -6.18 11.69
CA HIS A 124 4.30 -5.59 10.54
C HIS A 124 4.93 -4.25 10.92
N LEU A 125 6.07 -3.96 10.29
CA LEU A 125 6.64 -2.62 10.28
C LEU A 125 6.29 -1.97 8.93
N PRO A 126 5.77 -0.74 8.93
CA PRO A 126 5.32 -0.10 7.69
C PRO A 126 6.51 0.18 6.76
N ALA A 127 6.60 -0.54 5.63
CA ALA A 127 7.68 -0.40 4.65
C ALA A 127 7.88 1.06 4.22
N GLY A 128 6.80 1.81 4.02
CA GLY A 128 6.84 3.23 3.68
C GLY A 128 7.64 4.07 4.67
N ILE A 129 7.48 3.88 5.98
CA ILE A 129 8.22 4.63 7.01
C ILE A 129 9.71 4.29 6.95
N SER A 130 10.06 3.00 6.86
CA SER A 130 11.46 2.54 6.82
C SER A 130 12.23 3.07 5.59
N MET A 131 11.57 3.10 4.42
CA MET A 131 12.15 3.63 3.19
C MET A 131 12.26 5.16 3.21
N LEU A 132 11.23 5.87 3.68
CA LEU A 132 11.28 7.34 3.79
C LEU A 132 12.34 7.77 4.81
N ALA A 133 12.50 7.02 5.91
CA ALA A 133 13.55 7.26 6.87
C ALA A 133 14.94 7.10 6.24
N ALA A 134 15.19 6.00 5.53
CA ALA A 134 16.46 5.79 4.83
C ALA A 134 16.73 6.90 3.80
N TYR A 135 15.71 7.26 3.02
CA TYR A 135 15.78 8.29 1.99
C TYR A 135 16.16 9.69 2.52
N LEU A 136 15.62 10.07 3.68
CA LEU A 136 15.93 11.33 4.35
C LEU A 136 17.26 11.28 5.12
N GLN A 137 17.62 10.13 5.71
CA GLN A 137 18.90 9.94 6.41
C GLN A 137 20.10 10.01 5.46
N GLU A 138 19.98 9.45 4.25
CA GLU A 138 21.01 9.55 3.20
C GLU A 138 21.28 11.01 2.80
N ARG A 139 20.30 11.91 3.02
CA ARG A 139 20.40 13.37 2.80
C ARG A 139 20.86 14.15 4.04
N GLY A 140 21.29 13.46 5.09
CA GLY A 140 21.87 14.07 6.29
C GLY A 140 20.87 14.53 7.35
N HIS A 141 19.57 14.21 7.20
CA HIS A 141 18.57 14.52 8.23
C HIS A 141 18.58 13.50 9.38
N GLN A 142 18.19 13.96 10.57
CA GLN A 142 18.00 13.11 11.74
C GLN A 142 16.56 12.62 11.76
N VAL A 143 16.34 11.37 11.37
CA VAL A 143 14.99 10.80 11.29
C VAL A 143 14.77 9.82 12.43
N THR A 144 13.70 10.06 13.20
CA THR A 144 13.19 9.17 14.23
C THR A 144 11.92 8.50 13.71
N GLN A 145 11.91 7.17 13.67
CA GLN A 145 10.71 6.41 13.32
C GLN A 145 9.93 6.14 14.61
N HIS A 146 8.61 6.21 14.56
CA HIS A 146 7.79 5.90 15.72
C HIS A 146 6.57 5.06 15.36
N TYR A 147 6.53 3.84 15.89
CA TYR A 147 5.51 2.84 15.56
C TYR A 147 4.35 2.88 16.57
N GLY A 148 3.54 3.94 16.50
CA GLY A 148 2.41 4.17 17.39
C GLY A 148 1.32 3.10 17.33
N HIS A 149 1.20 2.35 16.23
CA HIS A 149 0.31 1.18 16.15
C HIS A 149 0.69 0.05 17.11
N ILE A 150 1.99 -0.13 17.40
CA ILE A 150 2.48 -1.12 18.37
C ILE A 150 2.55 -0.50 19.77
N ALA A 151 3.18 0.66 19.88
CA ALA A 151 3.41 1.31 21.17
C ALA A 151 2.10 1.76 21.84
N GLY A 152 1.17 2.34 21.06
CA GLY A 152 -0.14 2.76 21.55
C GLY A 152 -1.00 1.60 22.00
N LEU A 153 -1.05 0.49 21.23
CA LEU A 153 -1.80 -0.69 21.65
C LEU A 153 -1.24 -1.29 22.93
N LYS A 154 0.10 -1.38 23.04
CA LYS A 154 0.75 -1.83 24.28
C LYS A 154 0.38 -0.93 25.45
N TYR A 155 0.40 0.39 25.26
CA TYR A 155 0.06 1.36 26.30
C TYR A 155 -1.37 1.15 26.81
N VAL A 156 -2.36 1.13 25.91
CA VAL A 156 -3.78 0.95 26.27
C VAL A 156 -4.00 -0.40 26.95
N LEU A 157 -3.47 -1.51 26.41
CA LEU A 157 -3.67 -2.80 27.06
C LEU A 157 -3.02 -2.86 28.45
N ARG A 158 -1.83 -2.26 28.62
CA ARG A 158 -1.12 -2.25 29.90
C ARG A 158 -1.83 -1.41 30.96
N GLU A 159 -2.50 -0.32 30.59
CA GLU A 159 -3.33 0.46 31.53
C GLU A 159 -4.44 -0.39 32.18
N HIS A 160 -4.96 -1.39 31.47
CA HIS A 160 -6.05 -2.24 31.94
C HIS A 160 -5.61 -3.63 32.45
N GLY A 161 -4.56 -4.20 31.87
CA GLY A 161 -4.09 -5.56 32.16
C GLY A 161 -2.78 -5.63 32.96
N GLY A 162 -2.09 -4.51 33.17
CA GLY A 162 -0.85 -4.44 33.94
C GLY A 162 0.21 -5.45 33.49
N GLU A 163 0.88 -6.10 34.45
CA GLU A 163 1.93 -7.09 34.20
C GLU A 163 1.46 -8.32 33.40
N THR A 164 0.16 -8.65 33.40
CA THR A 164 -0.34 -9.80 32.65
C THR A 164 -0.17 -9.60 31.13
N ILE A 165 -0.27 -8.35 30.67
CA ILE A 165 0.00 -7.98 29.28
C ILE A 165 1.49 -8.10 28.98
N ASP A 166 2.37 -7.66 29.88
CA ASP A 166 3.82 -7.79 29.69
C ASP A 166 4.24 -9.27 29.60
N LYS A 167 3.64 -10.16 30.40
CA LYS A 167 3.84 -11.62 30.32
C LYS A 167 3.33 -12.20 29.00
N ALA A 168 2.11 -11.86 28.59
CA ALA A 168 1.55 -12.33 27.31
C ALA A 168 2.40 -11.86 26.10
N LEU A 169 2.88 -10.62 26.14
CA LEU A 169 3.79 -10.08 25.13
C LEU A 169 5.15 -10.78 25.13
N ALA A 170 5.67 -11.18 26.30
CA ALA A 170 6.88 -11.98 26.39
C ALA A 170 6.67 -13.36 25.76
N THR A 171 5.52 -14.01 26.02
CA THR A 171 5.17 -15.31 25.43
C THR A 171 5.13 -15.26 23.90
N ILE A 172 4.42 -14.30 23.29
CA ILE A 172 4.37 -14.23 21.81
C ILE A 172 5.70 -13.85 21.16
N ARG A 173 6.62 -13.27 21.94
CA ARG A 173 7.97 -12.88 21.51
C ARG A 173 9.04 -13.92 21.80
N ASP A 174 8.69 -15.01 22.49
CA ASP A 174 9.61 -16.12 22.71
C ASP A 174 9.36 -17.18 21.63
N SER A 175 10.39 -17.46 20.83
CA SER A 175 10.35 -18.51 19.81
C SER A 175 10.20 -19.92 20.39
N LYS A 176 10.36 -20.09 21.70
CA LYS A 176 10.22 -21.36 22.42
C LYS A 176 8.85 -21.58 23.03
N SER A 177 7.95 -20.58 22.98
CA SER A 177 6.59 -20.73 23.50
C SER A 177 5.83 -21.82 22.76
N ASP A 178 5.22 -22.72 23.51
CA ASP A 178 4.33 -23.74 22.94
C ASP A 178 2.96 -23.15 22.57
N ILE A 179 2.17 -23.95 21.83
CA ILE A 179 0.87 -23.51 21.33
C ILE A 179 -0.14 -23.18 22.45
N LYS A 180 -0.06 -23.83 23.61
CA LYS A 180 -0.98 -23.58 24.73
C LYS A 180 -0.65 -22.25 25.41
N ALA A 181 0.63 -21.98 25.64
CA ALA A 181 1.08 -20.69 26.15
C ALA A 181 0.71 -19.55 25.20
N LEU A 182 0.87 -19.74 23.88
CA LEU A 182 0.46 -18.77 22.86
C LEU A 182 -1.05 -18.55 22.85
N TYR A 183 -1.84 -19.62 23.04
CA TYR A 183 -3.29 -19.52 23.19
C TYR A 183 -3.68 -18.74 24.45
N ASP A 184 -3.07 -19.02 25.60
CA ASP A 184 -3.34 -18.28 26.84
C ASP A 184 -2.95 -16.80 26.74
N ALA A 185 -1.86 -16.49 26.04
CA ALA A 185 -1.45 -15.13 25.73
C ALA A 185 -2.49 -14.41 24.85
N ARG A 186 -2.96 -15.07 23.78
CA ARG A 186 -4.06 -14.57 22.96
C ARG A 186 -5.30 -14.30 23.81
N MET A 187 -5.76 -15.28 24.58
CA MET A 187 -6.96 -15.15 25.43
C MET A 187 -6.82 -14.03 26.46
N THR A 188 -5.60 -13.75 26.93
CA THR A 188 -5.30 -12.60 27.78
C THR A 188 -5.54 -11.29 27.04
N PHE A 189 -5.08 -11.14 25.80
CA PHE A 189 -5.37 -9.96 24.98
C PHE A 189 -6.87 -9.79 24.72
N GLU A 190 -7.60 -10.86 24.39
CA GLU A 190 -9.05 -10.80 24.14
C GLU A 190 -9.82 -10.37 25.40
N ARG A 191 -9.52 -11.01 26.54
CA ARG A 191 -10.16 -10.70 27.82
C ARG A 191 -9.89 -9.27 28.27
N VAL A 192 -8.63 -8.81 28.22
CA VAL A 192 -8.28 -7.45 28.66
C VAL A 192 -8.91 -6.42 27.73
N SER A 193 -8.78 -6.57 26.41
CA SER A 193 -9.32 -5.60 25.45
C SER A 193 -10.84 -5.52 25.45
N SER A 194 -11.54 -6.65 25.59
CA SER A 194 -13.01 -6.69 25.68
C SER A 194 -13.57 -6.03 26.96
N GLY A 195 -12.76 -5.91 28.01
CA GLY A 195 -13.12 -5.23 29.25
C GLY A 195 -12.89 -3.72 29.24
N ILE A 196 -12.32 -3.16 28.16
CA ILE A 196 -12.08 -1.71 28.05
C ILE A 196 -13.40 -1.02 27.70
N ILE A 197 -13.85 -0.15 28.60
CA ILE A 197 -15.03 0.69 28.38
C ILE A 197 -14.62 1.86 27.48
N THR A 198 -15.13 1.87 26.26
CA THR A 198 -14.94 2.95 25.29
C THR A 198 -16.18 3.09 24.41
N GLN A 199 -16.39 4.27 23.83
CA GLN A 199 -17.39 4.51 22.79
C GLN A 199 -17.00 3.92 21.42
N ASP A 200 -15.70 3.65 21.24
CA ASP A 200 -15.17 3.03 20.03
C ASP A 200 -15.48 1.54 20.02
N LYS A 201 -15.65 0.96 18.83
CA LYS A 201 -15.61 -0.51 18.72
C LYS A 201 -14.15 -0.93 18.83
N PHE A 202 -13.73 -1.53 19.94
CA PHE A 202 -12.35 -1.98 20.14
C PHE A 202 -12.29 -3.39 20.74
N VAL A 203 -11.50 -4.26 20.13
CA VAL A 203 -11.09 -5.54 20.71
C VAL A 203 -9.82 -6.04 20.02
N VAL A 204 -8.93 -6.67 20.79
CA VAL A 204 -7.83 -7.48 20.26
C VAL A 204 -8.28 -8.93 20.27
N GLU A 205 -8.89 -9.37 19.17
CA GLU A 205 -9.46 -10.71 19.01
C GLU A 205 -8.63 -11.50 18.00
N ARG A 206 -8.35 -12.79 18.27
CA ARG A 206 -7.63 -13.65 17.31
C ARG A 206 -6.32 -13.02 16.83
N ASN A 207 -5.60 -12.37 17.76
CA ASN A 207 -4.36 -11.65 17.49
C ASN A 207 -4.48 -10.52 16.43
N ASN A 208 -5.70 -10.02 16.20
CA ASN A 208 -5.99 -8.88 15.33
C ASN A 208 -6.55 -7.73 16.14
N VAL A 209 -6.19 -6.50 15.73
CA VAL A 209 -6.79 -5.28 16.28
C VAL A 209 -8.05 -4.95 15.49
N THR A 210 -9.20 -5.27 16.06
CA THR A 210 -10.50 -4.81 15.56
C THR A 210 -10.79 -3.46 16.19
N TYR A 211 -10.77 -2.41 15.37
CA TYR A 211 -11.06 -1.05 15.82
C TYR A 211 -11.91 -0.28 14.80
N VAL A 212 -12.94 0.42 15.28
CA VAL A 212 -13.67 1.45 14.55
C VAL A 212 -13.96 2.59 15.52
N SER A 213 -13.50 3.80 15.19
CA SER A 213 -13.77 4.99 16.01
C SER A 213 -15.26 5.31 15.99
N HIS A 214 -15.80 5.74 17.14
CA HIS A 214 -17.15 6.31 17.24
C HIS A 214 -17.34 7.52 16.30
N TYR A 215 -16.26 8.25 16.01
CA TYR A 215 -16.27 9.41 15.12
C TYR A 215 -16.01 9.08 13.65
N TYR A 216 -15.93 7.81 13.27
CA TYR A 216 -15.73 7.44 11.87
C TYR A 216 -17.07 7.24 11.14
N ASP A 217 -17.48 8.25 10.36
CA ASP A 217 -18.62 8.16 9.42
C ASP A 217 -18.29 8.60 7.98
N GLY A 218 -17.04 9.02 7.73
CA GLY A 218 -16.55 9.47 6.43
C GLY A 218 -16.83 10.93 6.07
N SER A 219 -17.46 11.70 6.96
CA SER A 219 -17.68 13.13 6.79
C SER A 219 -16.53 13.96 7.39
N ILE A 220 -16.33 15.16 6.83
CA ILE A 220 -15.35 16.13 7.36
C ILE A 220 -15.80 16.63 8.74
N GLU A 221 -17.10 16.88 8.92
CA GLU A 221 -17.68 17.36 10.18
C GLU A 221 -17.43 16.39 11.34
N LYS A 222 -17.67 15.08 11.15
CA LYS A 222 -17.46 14.10 12.21
C LYS A 222 -15.98 13.92 12.56
N MET A 223 -15.08 14.09 11.59
CA MET A 223 -13.64 14.12 11.85
C MET A 223 -13.25 15.34 12.71
N LEU A 224 -13.77 16.53 12.41
CA LEU A 224 -13.54 17.74 13.21
C LEU A 224 -14.13 17.60 14.62
N ASP A 225 -15.31 17.00 14.74
CA ASP A 225 -15.95 16.63 16.01
C ASP A 225 -15.01 15.76 16.87
N ALA A 226 -14.33 14.78 16.27
CA ALA A 226 -13.34 13.94 16.96
C ALA A 226 -12.17 14.75 17.52
N ILE A 227 -11.68 15.76 16.80
CA ILE A 227 -10.59 16.63 17.26
C ILE A 227 -11.05 17.50 18.44
N ARG A 228 -12.25 18.08 18.35
CA ARG A 228 -12.85 18.91 19.40
C ARG A 228 -13.12 18.11 20.69
N ASN A 229 -13.62 16.89 20.54
CA ASN A 229 -13.95 15.98 21.64
C ASN A 229 -12.88 14.91 21.92
N ARG A 230 -11.63 15.18 21.51
CA ARG A 230 -10.52 14.22 21.57
C ARG A 230 -10.27 13.56 22.92
N LYS A 231 -10.65 14.20 24.04
CA LYS A 231 -10.48 13.65 25.40
C LYS A 231 -11.28 12.37 25.65
N GLU A 232 -12.36 12.16 24.90
CA GLU A 232 -13.22 10.97 24.99
C GLU A 232 -12.72 9.81 24.11
N HIS A 233 -11.66 10.03 23.33
CA HIS A 233 -11.14 9.05 22.39
C HIS A 233 -10.22 8.04 23.06
N LEU A 234 -10.28 6.76 22.69
CA LEU A 234 -9.50 5.68 23.31
C LEU A 234 -7.99 5.98 23.40
N TRP A 235 -7.43 6.57 22.34
CA TRP A 235 -5.99 6.82 22.23
C TRP A 235 -5.52 8.11 22.91
N TYR A 236 -6.42 8.91 23.50
CA TYR A 236 -6.07 10.21 24.05
C TYR A 236 -5.05 10.13 25.19
N SER A 237 -5.23 9.20 26.14
CA SER A 237 -4.28 9.02 27.27
C SER A 237 -2.86 8.73 26.75
N TYR A 238 -2.74 7.82 25.79
CA TYR A 238 -1.48 7.50 25.13
C TYR A 238 -0.85 8.74 24.46
N PHE A 239 -1.65 9.52 23.72
CA PHE A 239 -1.14 10.72 23.07
C PHE A 239 -0.68 11.79 24.06
N ALA A 240 -1.48 12.07 25.09
CA ALA A 240 -1.21 13.09 26.08
C ALA A 240 0.00 12.75 26.96
N HIS A 241 0.16 11.48 27.33
CA HIS A 241 1.15 11.06 28.32
C HIS A 241 2.41 10.41 27.74
N ALA A 242 2.39 9.94 26.48
CA ALA A 242 3.54 9.33 25.83
C ALA A 242 3.97 10.06 24.54
N GLU A 243 3.09 10.16 23.54
CA GLU A 243 3.48 10.65 22.20
C GLU A 243 3.87 12.13 22.18
N VAL A 244 3.01 12.99 22.73
CA VAL A 244 3.24 14.43 22.74
C VAL A 244 4.47 14.79 23.60
N PRO A 245 4.65 14.23 24.82
CA PRO A 245 5.89 14.40 25.59
C PRO A 245 7.14 13.93 24.84
N PHE A 246 7.08 12.80 24.15
CA PHE A 246 8.17 12.31 23.32
C PHE A 246 8.52 13.32 22.20
N ALA A 247 7.52 13.81 21.46
CA ALA A 247 7.72 14.82 20.42
C ALA A 247 8.33 16.12 20.97
N LYS A 248 7.86 16.58 22.15
CA LYS A 248 8.44 17.75 22.85
C LYS A 248 9.92 17.57 23.17
N ASN A 249 10.34 16.36 23.54
CA ASN A 249 11.75 16.07 23.84
C ASN A 249 12.62 16.09 22.58
N VAL A 250 12.12 15.54 21.48
CA VAL A 250 12.84 15.52 20.19
C VAL A 250 12.90 16.91 19.54
N ARG A 251 11.87 17.75 19.74
CA ARG A 251 11.72 19.08 19.10
C ARG A 251 11.92 18.99 17.57
N PRO A 252 11.09 18.20 16.86
CA PRO A 252 11.23 18.04 15.42
C PRO A 252 11.01 19.36 14.68
N HIS A 253 11.60 19.49 13.49
CA HIS A 253 11.19 20.52 12.54
C HIS A 253 10.03 20.05 11.67
N LEU A 254 9.94 18.73 11.44
CA LEU A 254 8.86 18.07 10.71
C LEU A 254 8.33 16.88 11.52
N TYR A 255 7.01 16.81 11.71
CA TYR A 255 6.31 15.67 12.28
C TYR A 255 5.39 15.07 11.22
N GLY A 256 5.81 13.94 10.64
CA GLY A 256 5.07 13.19 9.63
C GLY A 256 4.16 12.15 10.27
N ILE A 257 2.89 12.09 9.86
CA ILE A 257 1.91 11.08 10.30
C ILE A 257 1.45 10.29 9.08
N SER A 258 1.84 9.01 9.01
CA SER A 258 1.49 8.14 7.88
C SER A 258 0.22 7.35 8.16
N ILE A 259 -0.86 7.72 7.49
CA ILE A 259 -2.17 7.06 7.52
C ILE A 259 -2.27 6.16 6.29
N ALA A 260 -2.18 4.84 6.48
CA ALA A 260 -2.27 3.86 5.39
C ALA A 260 -3.66 3.22 5.27
N ASP A 261 -4.41 3.18 6.36
CA ASP A 261 -5.70 2.50 6.49
C ASP A 261 -6.76 3.45 7.07
N GLU A 262 -8.02 3.28 6.67
CA GLU A 262 -9.13 4.12 7.16
C GLU A 262 -9.30 4.08 8.68
N ARG A 263 -8.99 2.96 9.31
CA ARG A 263 -9.07 2.81 10.77
C ARG A 263 -8.04 3.65 11.49
N GLN A 264 -7.00 4.15 10.81
CA GLN A 264 -5.98 5.07 11.35
C GLN A 264 -6.38 6.55 11.26
N PHE A 265 -7.39 6.86 10.47
CA PHE A 265 -7.69 8.22 10.04
C PHE A 265 -7.98 9.17 11.22
N VAL A 266 -8.99 8.85 12.04
CA VAL A 266 -9.48 9.72 13.12
C VAL A 266 -8.37 10.02 14.15
N GLN A 267 -7.71 9.00 14.66
CA GLN A 267 -6.61 9.15 15.62
C GLN A 267 -5.38 9.82 15.02
N GLY A 268 -5.13 9.66 13.71
CA GLY A 268 -4.09 10.39 13.01
C GLY A 268 -4.36 11.89 13.01
N CYS A 269 -5.62 12.29 12.75
CA CYS A 269 -6.07 13.68 12.82
C CYS A 269 -6.00 14.25 14.24
N ILE A 270 -6.43 13.48 15.26
CA ILE A 270 -6.31 13.89 16.67
C ILE A 270 -4.84 14.10 17.05
N LEU A 271 -3.95 13.18 16.68
CA LEU A 271 -2.52 13.31 16.94
C LEU A 271 -1.94 14.54 16.23
N ALA A 272 -2.31 14.80 14.98
CA ALA A 272 -1.88 15.99 14.24
C ALA A 272 -2.25 17.28 14.99
N ALA A 273 -3.52 17.40 15.41
CA ALA A 273 -4.01 18.53 16.19
C ALA A 273 -3.22 18.73 17.50
N MET A 274 -3.05 17.66 18.29
CA MET A 274 -2.33 17.73 19.57
C MET A 274 -0.86 18.14 19.40
N ILE A 275 -0.19 17.65 18.35
CA ILE A 275 1.18 18.04 18.03
C ILE A 275 1.23 19.51 17.57
N LYS A 276 0.30 19.95 16.71
CA LYS A 276 0.27 21.32 16.20
C LYS A 276 0.01 22.35 17.29
N GLU A 277 -0.94 22.08 18.19
CA GLU A 277 -1.22 22.90 19.37
C GLU A 277 0.00 23.01 20.30
N THR A 278 0.73 21.91 20.46
CA THR A 278 1.84 21.82 21.41
C THR A 278 3.15 22.39 20.85
N LEU A 279 3.40 22.19 19.57
CA LEU A 279 4.64 22.52 18.88
C LEU A 279 4.31 23.37 17.63
N PRO A 280 3.85 24.62 17.80
CA PRO A 280 3.34 25.44 16.68
C PRO A 280 4.36 25.69 15.57
N ASN A 281 5.66 25.66 15.90
CA ASN A 281 6.78 25.83 14.96
C ASN A 281 7.19 24.54 14.24
N THR A 282 6.59 23.40 14.57
CA THR A 282 6.81 22.14 13.84
C THR A 282 5.91 22.10 12.62
N LEU A 283 6.49 21.74 11.47
CA LEU A 283 5.71 21.42 10.27
C LEU A 283 5.04 20.05 10.46
N VAL A 284 3.72 20.05 10.64
CA VAL A 284 2.93 18.83 10.81
C VAL A 284 2.39 18.39 9.46
N VAL A 285 2.85 17.22 9.00
CA VAL A 285 2.52 16.69 7.67
C VAL A 285 1.81 15.37 7.83
N MET A 286 0.64 15.21 7.20
CA MET A 286 0.03 13.89 7.07
C MET A 286 0.35 13.30 5.70
N GLY A 287 0.39 11.97 5.61
CA GLY A 287 0.63 11.28 4.34
C GLY A 287 0.23 9.82 4.45
N GLY A 288 0.66 9.01 3.48
CA GLY A 288 0.29 7.60 3.39
C GLY A 288 -0.87 7.34 2.43
N ASN A 289 -1.03 6.08 2.04
CA ASN A 289 -1.91 5.66 0.95
C ASN A 289 -3.39 6.05 1.11
N PHE A 290 -3.85 6.33 2.33
CA PHE A 290 -5.21 6.81 2.59
C PHE A 290 -5.51 8.08 1.77
N TRP A 291 -4.60 9.04 1.77
CA TRP A 291 -4.82 10.39 1.21
C TRP A 291 -4.87 10.43 -0.32
N ALA A 292 -4.43 9.37 -0.98
CA ALA A 292 -4.50 9.29 -2.44
C ALA A 292 -5.90 9.03 -2.99
N ARG A 293 -6.83 8.53 -2.15
CA ARG A 293 -8.18 8.11 -2.58
C ARG A 293 -9.28 9.16 -2.40
N PRO A 294 -9.32 9.96 -1.32
CA PRO A 294 -10.37 10.97 -1.11
C PRO A 294 -10.02 12.31 -1.77
N LEU A 295 -9.50 12.32 -3.01
CA LEU A 295 -9.05 13.56 -3.67
C LEU A 295 -10.17 14.60 -3.83
N GLY A 296 -11.41 14.15 -4.05
CA GLY A 296 -12.58 15.02 -4.13
C GLY A 296 -12.87 15.78 -2.82
N ALA A 297 -12.43 15.25 -1.67
CA ALA A 297 -12.61 15.91 -0.37
C ALA A 297 -11.88 17.26 -0.33
N TYR A 298 -10.73 17.38 -1.01
CA TYR A 298 -9.90 18.59 -1.01
C TYR A 298 -10.57 19.78 -1.70
N LEU A 299 -11.57 19.53 -2.54
CA LEU A 299 -12.32 20.57 -3.25
C LEU A 299 -13.47 21.14 -2.42
N LEU A 300 -13.77 20.53 -1.27
CA LEU A 300 -14.86 20.96 -0.38
C LEU A 300 -14.38 22.11 0.51
N PRO A 301 -15.09 23.25 0.59
CA PRO A 301 -14.66 24.40 1.40
C PRO A 301 -14.40 24.06 2.86
N GLN A 302 -15.22 23.20 3.46
CA GLN A 302 -15.08 22.77 4.86
C GLN A 302 -13.80 21.96 5.11
N PHE A 303 -13.14 21.42 4.07
CA PHE A 303 -11.87 20.72 4.24
C PHE A 303 -10.73 21.67 4.66
N ALA A 304 -10.87 22.98 4.39
CA ALA A 304 -9.87 23.99 4.75
C ALA A 304 -9.60 24.05 6.26
N GLU A 305 -10.60 23.77 7.11
CA GLU A 305 -10.47 23.75 8.58
C GLU A 305 -9.48 22.67 9.07
N MET A 306 -9.27 21.60 8.30
CA MET A 306 -8.26 20.58 8.63
C MET A 306 -6.84 21.18 8.74
N PHE A 307 -6.56 22.25 8.01
CA PHE A 307 -5.27 22.93 8.01
C PHE A 307 -5.08 23.89 9.20
N ASP A 308 -6.02 23.95 10.14
CA ASP A 308 -5.78 24.49 11.49
C ASP A 308 -5.00 23.49 12.36
N TYR A 309 -5.04 22.20 12.00
CA TYR A 309 -4.47 21.10 12.77
C TYR A 309 -3.28 20.41 12.08
N CYS A 310 -3.00 20.74 10.82
CA CYS A 310 -1.83 20.29 10.08
C CYS A 310 -1.39 21.36 9.06
N ASP A 311 -0.16 21.28 8.58
CA ASP A 311 0.38 22.24 7.61
C ASP A 311 0.30 21.73 6.16
N ALA A 312 0.35 20.42 5.96
CA ALA A 312 0.27 19.80 4.64
C ALA A 312 -0.21 18.34 4.69
N ILE A 313 -0.77 17.89 3.57
CA ILE A 313 -1.06 16.48 3.31
C ILE A 313 -0.30 16.04 2.07
N VAL A 314 0.54 15.02 2.17
CA VAL A 314 1.14 14.36 1.00
C VAL A 314 0.14 13.33 0.49
N TRP A 315 -0.48 13.61 -0.66
CA TRP A 315 -1.53 12.76 -1.23
C TRP A 315 -0.99 11.69 -2.19
N GLY A 316 0.23 11.86 -2.71
CA GLY A 316 0.93 10.91 -3.58
C GLY A 316 2.10 10.18 -2.90
N GLU A 317 3.07 9.73 -3.70
CA GLU A 317 4.28 9.07 -3.19
C GLU A 317 5.18 10.04 -2.40
N GLY A 318 5.59 9.60 -1.20
CA GLY A 318 6.20 10.49 -0.21
C GLY A 318 7.65 10.90 -0.43
N PHE A 319 8.42 10.25 -1.32
CA PHE A 319 9.87 10.46 -1.38
C PHE A 319 10.26 11.90 -1.73
N ARG A 320 9.93 12.37 -2.94
CA ARG A 320 10.24 13.75 -3.36
C ARG A 320 9.50 14.80 -2.53
N ALA A 321 8.26 14.51 -2.13
CA ALA A 321 7.48 15.41 -1.30
C ALA A 321 8.16 15.67 0.05
N LEU A 322 8.55 14.63 0.78
CA LEU A 322 9.20 14.77 2.09
C LEU A 322 10.62 15.34 2.00
N GLU A 323 11.37 15.08 0.93
CA GLU A 323 12.64 15.75 0.69
C GLU A 323 12.44 17.26 0.62
N VAL A 324 11.57 17.74 -0.28
CA VAL A 324 11.34 19.18 -0.43
C VAL A 324 10.74 19.79 0.85
N LEU A 325 9.79 19.12 1.50
CA LEU A 325 9.20 19.59 2.76
C LEU A 325 10.25 19.69 3.87
N THR A 326 11.17 18.73 3.98
CA THR A 326 12.21 18.75 5.03
C THR A 326 13.25 19.83 4.75
N GLU A 327 13.63 20.04 3.49
CA GLU A 327 14.62 21.05 3.11
C GLU A 327 14.09 22.48 3.25
N THR A 328 12.87 22.72 2.79
CA THR A 328 12.28 24.06 2.67
C THR A 328 11.34 24.43 3.82
N LEU A 329 10.80 23.44 4.54
CA LEU A 329 9.68 23.60 5.48
C LEU A 329 8.46 24.34 4.87
N THR A 330 8.32 24.31 3.54
CA THR A 330 7.36 25.13 2.80
C THR A 330 6.45 24.23 1.94
N PRO A 331 5.19 24.01 2.35
CA PRO A 331 4.25 23.14 1.62
C PRO A 331 4.06 23.49 0.14
N SER A 332 4.06 24.79 -0.19
CA SER A 332 3.84 25.28 -1.55
C SER A 332 4.94 24.90 -2.54
N SER A 333 6.14 24.58 -2.07
CA SER A 333 7.28 24.17 -2.91
C SER A 333 7.32 22.67 -3.17
N ALA A 334 6.63 21.87 -2.35
CA ALA A 334 6.70 20.42 -2.41
C ALA A 334 5.69 19.83 -3.41
N PRO A 335 6.09 18.87 -4.26
CA PRO A 335 5.16 18.20 -5.18
C PRO A 335 4.24 17.25 -4.43
N GLY A 336 3.06 16.96 -4.99
CA GLY A 336 2.13 15.97 -4.45
C GLY A 336 1.61 16.31 -3.05
N THR A 337 1.58 17.59 -2.69
CA THR A 337 1.07 18.10 -1.42
C THR A 337 -0.27 18.80 -1.61
N VAL A 338 -1.10 18.76 -0.56
CA VAL A 338 -2.27 19.61 -0.38
C VAL A 338 -2.02 20.50 0.81
N TRP A 339 -2.28 21.78 0.68
CA TRP A 339 -2.02 22.78 1.72
C TRP A 339 -3.00 23.94 1.61
N ARG A 340 -3.07 24.76 2.67
CA ARG A 340 -3.91 25.95 2.71
C ARG A 340 -3.08 27.20 2.47
N SER A 341 -3.45 28.00 1.47
CA SER A 341 -2.83 29.29 1.18
C SER A 341 -3.27 30.38 2.15
N GLY A 342 -2.54 31.49 2.18
CA GLY A 342 -2.81 32.62 3.08
C GLY A 342 -4.17 33.30 2.86
N ASP A 343 -4.79 33.12 1.68
CA ASP A 343 -6.16 33.55 1.35
C ASP A 343 -7.21 32.46 1.64
N ASN A 344 -6.88 31.48 2.48
CA ASN A 344 -7.76 30.40 2.97
C ASN A 344 -8.24 29.41 1.87
N ARG A 345 -7.52 29.31 0.75
CA ARG A 345 -7.83 28.34 -0.31
C ARG A 345 -7.04 27.05 -0.11
N VAL A 346 -7.66 25.91 -0.41
CA VAL A 346 -6.96 24.62 -0.49
C VAL A 346 -6.30 24.51 -1.86
N ILE A 347 -4.99 24.31 -1.87
CA ILE A 347 -4.17 24.16 -3.08
C ILE A 347 -3.67 22.72 -3.15
N VAL A 348 -3.87 22.08 -4.30
CA VAL A 348 -3.34 20.74 -4.61
C VAL A 348 -2.17 20.91 -5.57
N ASN A 349 -0.95 20.67 -5.09
CA ASN A 349 0.25 20.69 -5.90
C ASN A 349 0.31 19.43 -6.80
N PRO A 350 0.79 19.56 -8.05
CA PRO A 350 0.98 18.41 -8.93
C PRO A 350 2.07 17.48 -8.41
N VAL A 351 2.00 16.20 -8.78
CA VAL A 351 3.06 15.22 -8.50
C VAL A 351 4.30 15.50 -9.36
N SER A 352 5.48 15.17 -8.84
CA SER A 352 6.74 15.23 -9.59
C SER A 352 7.01 13.92 -10.32
N LEU A 353 8.10 13.91 -11.12
CA LEU A 353 8.62 12.66 -11.66
C LEU A 353 8.93 11.66 -10.53
N PRO A 354 8.49 10.40 -10.68
CA PRO A 354 8.70 9.37 -9.67
C PRO A 354 10.18 8.96 -9.56
N ILE A 355 10.59 8.53 -8.36
CA ILE A 355 11.96 8.06 -8.11
C ILE A 355 12.11 6.59 -8.56
N PRO A 356 13.18 6.21 -9.27
CA PRO A 356 13.44 4.80 -9.57
C PRO A 356 13.64 3.97 -8.29
N PHE A 357 12.94 2.84 -8.18
CA PHE A 357 13.10 1.93 -7.04
C PHE A 357 14.50 1.33 -6.95
N GLU A 358 15.16 1.18 -8.10
CA GLU A 358 16.55 0.71 -8.20
C GLU A 358 17.55 1.62 -7.46
N THR A 359 17.23 2.91 -7.33
CA THR A 359 18.10 3.90 -6.68
C THR A 359 17.73 4.19 -5.23
N LEU A 360 16.67 3.59 -4.70
CA LEU A 360 16.28 3.82 -3.31
C LEU A 360 17.35 3.23 -2.36
N PRO A 361 17.64 3.92 -1.23
CA PRO A 361 18.56 3.40 -0.23
C PRO A 361 17.96 2.19 0.48
N THR A 362 18.81 1.42 1.16
CA THR A 362 18.37 0.29 1.98
C THR A 362 17.44 0.79 3.09
N PRO A 363 16.22 0.22 3.23
CA PRO A 363 15.31 0.59 4.30
C PRO A 363 15.98 0.45 5.67
N VAL A 364 15.73 1.40 6.55
CA VAL A 364 16.21 1.36 7.95
C VAL A 364 15.04 1.16 8.88
N PHE A 365 15.21 0.38 9.94
CA PHE A 365 14.16 0.10 10.91
C PHE A 365 14.61 0.52 12.30
N ASP A 366 13.73 1.17 13.06
CA ASP A 366 14.03 1.48 14.45
C ASP A 366 13.84 0.22 15.31
N GLY A 367 14.91 -0.18 16.01
CA GLY A 367 14.92 -1.32 16.91
C GLY A 367 14.29 -1.05 18.28
N SER A 368 13.89 0.19 18.59
CA SER A 368 13.35 0.58 19.91
C SER A 368 11.98 -0.06 20.22
N VAL A 369 11.18 -0.38 19.19
CA VAL A 369 9.87 -1.02 19.34
C VAL A 369 9.87 -2.35 18.58
N ARG A 370 9.66 -3.44 19.33
CA ARG A 370 9.61 -4.79 18.79
C ARG A 370 8.21 -5.13 18.29
N GLN A 371 8.11 -5.72 17.11
CA GLN A 371 6.90 -6.38 16.62
C GLN A 371 6.34 -7.35 17.67
N TRP A 372 5.07 -7.71 17.55
CA TRP A 372 4.48 -8.79 18.33
C TRP A 372 4.91 -10.18 17.81
N SER A 373 6.10 -10.27 17.23
CA SER A 373 6.66 -11.47 16.61
C SER A 373 7.86 -11.97 17.43
N PRO A 374 8.13 -13.29 17.46
CA PRO A 374 9.34 -13.84 18.07
C PRO A 374 10.64 -13.33 17.43
N ASP A 375 10.61 -12.99 16.14
CA ASP A 375 11.73 -12.45 15.39
C ASP A 375 11.42 -11.09 14.75
N PHE A 376 12.48 -10.37 14.42
CA PHE A 376 12.40 -9.17 13.60
C PHE A 376 12.19 -9.57 12.14
N VAL A 377 11.09 -9.12 11.54
CA VAL A 377 10.76 -9.39 10.14
C VAL A 377 10.54 -8.07 9.40
N PRO A 378 11.55 -7.60 8.66
CA PRO A 378 11.48 -6.39 7.88
C PRO A 378 10.65 -6.56 6.61
N SER A 379 10.02 -5.48 6.17
CA SER A 379 9.22 -5.43 4.95
C SER A 379 10.01 -4.78 3.81
N LEU A 380 9.94 -5.35 2.61
CA LEU A 380 10.49 -4.78 1.38
C LEU A 380 9.36 -4.40 0.43
N TYR A 381 9.44 -3.22 -0.17
CA TYR A 381 8.47 -2.73 -1.16
C TYR A 381 9.14 -2.66 -2.54
N PRO A 382 9.15 -3.76 -3.32
CA PRO A 382 9.96 -3.85 -4.53
C PRO A 382 9.28 -3.28 -5.78
N ALA A 383 7.99 -2.94 -5.73
CA ALA A 383 7.30 -2.41 -6.90
C ALA A 383 6.24 -1.37 -6.50
N SER A 384 6.12 -0.33 -7.33
CA SER A 384 5.22 0.80 -7.07
C SER A 384 3.76 0.53 -7.36
N ASN A 385 3.40 -0.59 -7.99
CA ASN A 385 2.04 -0.92 -8.40
C ASN A 385 1.88 -2.43 -8.64
N CYS A 386 0.63 -2.87 -8.87
CA CYS A 386 0.36 -4.23 -9.35
C CYS A 386 1.07 -4.48 -10.70
N LEU A 387 1.77 -5.62 -10.78
CA LEU A 387 2.57 -6.03 -11.95
C LEU A 387 1.76 -6.79 -13.01
N THR A 388 0.46 -6.99 -12.79
CA THR A 388 -0.43 -7.58 -13.79
C THR A 388 -0.67 -6.58 -14.93
N LYS A 389 -0.78 -7.09 -16.16
CA LYS A 389 -1.08 -6.26 -17.35
C LYS A 389 -2.48 -5.69 -17.27
N ASP A 390 -3.46 -6.51 -16.91
CA ASP A 390 -4.84 -6.08 -16.70
C ASP A 390 -5.07 -5.77 -15.21
N ARG A 391 -5.93 -4.79 -14.95
CA ARG A 391 -6.22 -4.31 -13.59
C ARG A 391 -7.60 -4.78 -13.17
N CYS A 392 -7.69 -5.39 -11.99
CA CYS A 392 -8.97 -5.80 -11.40
C CYS A 392 -9.88 -4.57 -11.25
N ASP A 393 -11.13 -4.66 -11.73
CA ASP A 393 -12.00 -3.48 -11.81
C ASP A 393 -12.38 -2.88 -10.45
N PHE A 394 -12.37 -3.71 -9.42
CA PHE A 394 -12.70 -3.33 -8.05
C PHE A 394 -11.49 -2.79 -7.25
N CYS A 395 -10.28 -2.82 -7.81
CA CYS A 395 -9.06 -2.58 -7.05
C CYS A 395 -8.48 -1.18 -7.26
N ALA A 396 -8.16 -0.50 -6.15
CA ALA A 396 -7.38 0.73 -6.13
C ALA A 396 -6.31 0.69 -5.01
N ILE A 397 -5.76 -0.50 -4.75
CA ILE A 397 -4.88 -0.73 -3.60
C ILE A 397 -3.63 0.18 -3.63
N GLU A 398 -3.13 0.49 -4.82
CA GLU A 398 -1.92 1.29 -5.05
C GLU A 398 -2.20 2.74 -5.49
N ALA A 399 -3.35 3.29 -5.12
CA ALA A 399 -3.75 4.66 -5.47
C ALA A 399 -2.69 5.73 -5.12
N GLY A 400 -1.96 5.53 -4.01
CA GLY A 400 -0.87 6.42 -3.60
C GLY A 400 0.41 6.34 -4.42
N SER A 401 0.48 5.44 -5.40
CA SER A 401 1.62 5.35 -6.30
C SER A 401 1.65 6.51 -7.28
N ALA A 402 2.82 7.14 -7.45
CA ALA A 402 3.04 8.12 -8.51
C ALA A 402 2.85 7.55 -9.93
N THR A 403 2.73 6.23 -10.06
CA THR A 403 2.48 5.53 -11.33
C THR A 403 1.12 4.84 -11.35
N PHE A 404 0.19 5.17 -10.45
CA PHE A 404 -1.18 4.61 -10.44
C PHE A 404 -1.80 4.80 -11.84
N HIS A 405 -2.20 3.70 -12.50
CA HIS A 405 -2.54 3.57 -13.95
C HIS A 405 -1.39 3.56 -14.97
N GLY A 406 -0.19 4.01 -14.62
CA GLY A 406 1.01 3.91 -15.46
C GLY A 406 1.75 2.57 -15.36
N LYS A 407 2.89 2.47 -16.06
CA LYS A 407 3.81 1.33 -15.98
C LYS A 407 4.42 1.25 -14.57
N PRO A 408 4.39 0.07 -13.91
CA PRO A 408 5.03 -0.10 -12.60
C PRO A 408 6.53 0.22 -12.66
N ARG A 409 7.04 0.84 -11.58
CA ARG A 409 8.48 0.91 -11.30
C ARG A 409 8.82 -0.27 -10.42
N GLU A 410 9.95 -0.89 -10.72
CA GLU A 410 10.35 -2.14 -10.09
C GLU A 410 11.81 -2.04 -9.65
N MET A 411 12.09 -2.59 -8.48
CA MET A 411 13.43 -2.89 -7.99
C MET A 411 13.91 -4.19 -8.63
N SER A 412 15.16 -4.28 -9.10
CA SER A 412 15.68 -5.53 -9.65
C SER A 412 15.86 -6.60 -8.56
N SER A 413 15.79 -7.89 -8.92
CA SER A 413 16.10 -8.98 -7.98
C SER A 413 17.52 -8.89 -7.41
N ARG A 414 18.46 -8.30 -8.17
CA ARG A 414 19.81 -7.99 -7.69
C ARG A 414 19.76 -6.97 -6.54
N ARG A 415 19.02 -5.87 -6.73
CA ARG A 415 18.88 -4.81 -5.74
C ARG A 415 18.12 -5.29 -4.49
N MET A 416 17.08 -6.11 -4.67
CA MET A 416 16.41 -6.78 -3.55
C MET A 416 17.39 -7.63 -2.73
N ALA A 417 18.23 -8.45 -3.39
CA ALA A 417 19.25 -9.26 -2.71
C ALA A 417 20.29 -8.40 -1.97
N GLU A 418 20.66 -7.24 -2.50
CA GLU A 418 21.54 -6.27 -1.82
C GLU A 418 20.90 -5.70 -0.55
N HIS A 419 19.60 -5.35 -0.59
CA HIS A 419 18.89 -4.90 0.60
C HIS A 419 18.75 -6.01 1.64
N ILE A 420 18.42 -7.23 1.22
CA ILE A 420 18.35 -8.40 2.12
C ILE A 420 19.68 -8.61 2.84
N LEU A 421 20.79 -8.59 2.11
CA LEU A 421 22.14 -8.69 2.67
C LEU A 421 22.43 -7.56 3.67
N ALA A 422 22.14 -6.31 3.28
CA ALA A 422 22.44 -5.14 4.10
C ALA A 422 21.58 -5.07 5.38
N ILE A 423 20.33 -5.55 5.32
CA ILE A 423 19.45 -5.63 6.49
C ILE A 423 19.86 -6.77 7.42
N GLY A 424 20.41 -7.87 6.87
CA GLY A 424 20.94 -8.98 7.66
C GLY A 424 19.88 -9.84 8.36
N ALA A 425 18.61 -9.76 7.93
CA ALA A 425 17.53 -10.64 8.40
C ALA A 425 17.42 -11.90 7.53
N SER A 426 16.79 -12.95 8.06
CA SER A 426 16.57 -14.22 7.35
C SER A 426 15.12 -14.41 6.87
N ARG A 427 14.19 -13.58 7.34
CA ARG A 427 12.78 -13.60 6.95
C ARG A 427 12.35 -12.20 6.56
N PHE A 428 11.56 -12.08 5.49
CA PHE A 428 11.08 -10.80 4.97
C PHE A 428 9.60 -10.87 4.61
N GLU A 429 8.93 -9.73 4.70
CA GLU A 429 7.63 -9.53 4.07
C GLU A 429 7.86 -8.81 2.74
N ILE A 430 7.39 -9.38 1.62
CA ILE A 430 7.40 -8.66 0.33
C ILE A 430 6.06 -7.94 0.15
N VAL A 431 6.09 -6.65 0.44
CA VAL A 431 4.94 -5.76 0.32
C VAL A 431 4.87 -5.30 -1.13
N SER A 432 4.09 -5.97 -1.95
CA SER A 432 3.71 -5.52 -3.29
C SER A 432 2.31 -6.02 -3.58
N ALA A 433 1.52 -5.29 -4.38
CA ALA A 433 0.23 -5.79 -4.85
C ALA A 433 0.33 -7.14 -5.59
N MET A 434 1.49 -7.48 -6.15
CA MET A 434 1.73 -8.74 -6.84
C MET A 434 3.24 -9.03 -6.98
N PHE A 435 3.71 -10.21 -6.56
CA PHE A 435 5.09 -10.68 -6.78
C PHE A 435 5.12 -11.96 -7.65
N PRO A 436 5.39 -11.84 -8.97
CA PRO A 436 5.34 -12.96 -9.91
C PRO A 436 6.33 -14.09 -9.63
N VAL A 437 5.94 -15.32 -10.00
CA VAL A 437 6.73 -16.55 -9.85
C VAL A 437 8.15 -16.39 -10.40
N SER A 438 8.29 -15.87 -11.62
CA SER A 438 9.59 -15.69 -12.27
C SER A 438 10.53 -14.75 -11.51
N ARG A 439 9.98 -13.70 -10.88
CA ARG A 439 10.76 -12.73 -10.11
C ARG A 439 11.19 -13.29 -8.76
N GLN A 440 10.36 -14.13 -8.14
CA GLN A 440 10.70 -14.87 -6.93
C GLN A 440 11.87 -15.84 -7.17
N ILE A 441 11.78 -16.65 -8.22
CA ILE A 441 12.87 -17.55 -8.62
C ILE A 441 14.16 -16.76 -8.93
N ALA A 442 14.03 -15.63 -9.65
CA ALA A 442 15.17 -14.77 -9.92
C ALA A 442 15.80 -14.20 -8.64
N LEU A 443 15.00 -13.82 -7.64
CA LEU A 443 15.50 -13.38 -6.33
C LEU A 443 16.28 -14.49 -5.62
N GLY A 444 15.70 -15.70 -5.53
CA GLY A 444 16.36 -16.86 -4.94
C GLY A 444 17.71 -17.15 -5.60
N LYS A 445 17.79 -17.07 -6.94
CA LYS A 445 19.05 -17.19 -7.67
C LYS A 445 20.06 -16.11 -7.25
N ARG A 446 19.65 -14.84 -7.14
CA ARG A 446 20.56 -13.74 -6.73
C ARG A 446 21.07 -13.86 -5.29
N LEU A 447 20.25 -14.43 -4.40
CA LEU A 447 20.65 -14.74 -3.02
C LEU A 447 21.66 -15.90 -3.00
N LYS A 448 21.38 -16.99 -3.73
CA LYS A 448 22.27 -18.15 -3.86
C LYS A 448 23.65 -17.77 -4.43
N GLU A 449 23.67 -16.91 -5.46
CA GLU A 449 24.92 -16.33 -6.03
C GLU A 449 25.78 -15.59 -4.98
N ARG A 450 25.18 -15.15 -3.86
CA ARG A 450 25.84 -14.44 -2.76
C ARG A 450 26.07 -15.31 -1.52
N GLY A 451 25.76 -16.60 -1.57
CA GLY A 451 25.81 -17.49 -0.41
C GLY A 451 24.80 -17.14 0.68
N LEU A 452 23.67 -16.50 0.30
CA LEU A 452 22.61 -16.10 1.21
C LEU A 452 21.37 -16.98 1.04
N SER A 453 20.64 -17.15 2.13
CA SER A 453 19.31 -17.74 2.16
C SER A 453 18.37 -16.85 2.95
N ALA A 454 17.22 -16.55 2.40
CA ALA A 454 16.15 -15.82 3.10
C ALA A 454 14.80 -16.39 2.67
N THR A 455 13.82 -16.33 3.57
CA THR A 455 12.44 -16.70 3.26
C THR A 455 11.53 -15.49 3.21
N TRP A 456 10.43 -15.58 2.48
CA TRP A 456 9.44 -14.51 2.45
C TRP A 456 7.98 -14.97 2.32
N ASP A 457 7.09 -14.08 2.74
CA ASP A 457 5.68 -14.05 2.35
C ASP A 457 5.42 -12.99 1.28
N CYS A 458 4.46 -13.25 0.38
CA CYS A 458 4.12 -12.30 -0.69
C CYS A 458 2.71 -12.49 -1.27
N TYR A 459 2.15 -11.43 -1.84
CA TYR A 459 0.95 -11.53 -2.67
C TYR A 459 1.29 -12.12 -4.03
N MET A 460 0.50 -13.10 -4.49
CA MET A 460 0.55 -13.58 -5.87
C MET A 460 -0.85 -13.83 -6.45
N THR A 461 -0.95 -13.99 -7.77
CA THR A 461 -2.14 -14.48 -8.45
C THR A 461 -2.11 -16.01 -8.52
N ALA A 462 -3.26 -16.62 -8.81
CA ALA A 462 -3.34 -18.06 -9.12
C ALA A 462 -2.74 -18.33 -10.51
N ASP A 463 -1.43 -18.15 -10.64
CA ASP A 463 -0.68 -18.36 -11.89
C ASP A 463 -0.81 -19.82 -12.33
N ASN A 464 -1.27 -20.07 -13.56
CA ASN A 464 -1.47 -21.42 -14.06
C ASN A 464 -0.15 -22.20 -14.24
N THR A 465 1.02 -21.57 -14.18
CA THR A 465 2.29 -22.30 -14.11
C THR A 465 2.40 -23.15 -12.84
N LEU A 466 1.69 -22.79 -11.77
CA LEU A 466 1.66 -23.53 -10.49
C LEU A 466 0.94 -24.89 -10.58
N VAL A 467 0.27 -25.21 -11.71
CA VAL A 467 -0.25 -26.57 -11.94
C VAL A 467 0.89 -27.58 -12.13
N LYS A 468 2.11 -27.11 -12.37
CA LYS A 468 3.31 -27.94 -12.49
C LYS A 468 4.05 -27.96 -11.15
N GLN A 469 4.32 -29.15 -10.64
CA GLN A 469 4.98 -29.33 -9.34
C GLN A 469 6.40 -28.73 -9.32
N ASP A 470 7.16 -28.87 -10.41
CA ASP A 470 8.54 -28.34 -10.54
C ASP A 470 8.62 -26.81 -10.36
N VAL A 471 7.58 -26.08 -10.77
CA VAL A 471 7.48 -24.63 -10.55
C VAL A 471 7.29 -24.31 -9.07
N CYS A 472 6.44 -25.06 -8.37
CA CYS A 472 6.24 -24.89 -6.92
C CYS A 472 7.50 -25.26 -6.13
N ASP A 473 8.19 -26.33 -6.53
CA ASP A 473 9.46 -26.75 -5.91
C ASP A 473 10.54 -25.67 -6.10
N ALA A 474 10.64 -25.08 -7.31
CA ALA A 474 11.55 -23.98 -7.59
C ALA A 474 11.23 -22.71 -6.79
N LEU A 475 9.96 -22.42 -6.51
CA LEU A 475 9.55 -21.33 -5.63
C LEU A 475 9.99 -21.58 -4.19
N ALA A 476 9.79 -22.79 -3.68
CA ALA A 476 10.23 -23.17 -2.35
C ALA A 476 11.76 -23.09 -2.22
N GLU A 477 12.51 -23.62 -3.19
CA GLU A 477 13.99 -23.51 -3.22
C GLU A 477 14.44 -22.04 -3.26
N ALA A 478 13.69 -21.17 -3.94
CA ALA A 478 14.03 -19.75 -4.00
C ALA A 478 13.91 -19.05 -2.64
N GLY A 479 13.04 -19.53 -1.75
CA GLY A 479 12.75 -18.93 -0.44
C GLY A 479 11.29 -18.55 -0.22
N CYS A 480 10.38 -18.84 -1.16
CA CYS A 480 8.96 -18.56 -0.96
C CYS A 480 8.37 -19.49 0.12
N GLY A 481 7.98 -18.95 1.27
CA GLY A 481 7.45 -19.73 2.39
C GLY A 481 5.93 -19.66 2.53
N ASP A 482 5.34 -18.53 2.17
CA ASP A 482 3.90 -18.30 2.26
C ASP A 482 3.43 -17.39 1.13
N VAL A 483 2.21 -17.63 0.65
CA VAL A 483 1.63 -16.88 -0.47
C VAL A 483 0.20 -16.46 -0.17
N MET A 484 -0.10 -15.19 -0.41
CA MET A 484 -1.47 -14.68 -0.34
C MET A 484 -2.05 -14.62 -1.75
N VAL A 485 -3.06 -15.45 -2.02
CA VAL A 485 -3.57 -15.69 -3.37
C VAL A 485 -5.02 -15.22 -3.49
N GLY A 486 -5.24 -14.27 -4.40
CA GLY A 486 -6.58 -13.75 -4.71
C GLY A 486 -7.33 -14.64 -5.68
N PHE A 487 -8.14 -15.58 -5.18
CA PHE A 487 -9.04 -16.40 -6.01
C PHE A 487 -10.31 -15.64 -6.39
N GLU A 488 -10.86 -14.87 -5.45
CA GLU A 488 -12.08 -14.05 -5.54
C GLU A 488 -13.38 -14.81 -5.79
N SER A 489 -13.45 -15.63 -6.84
CA SER A 489 -14.65 -16.34 -7.29
C SER A 489 -14.30 -17.72 -7.86
N LEU A 490 -15.28 -18.62 -7.82
CA LEU A 490 -15.25 -19.92 -8.51
C LEU A 490 -15.93 -19.87 -9.88
N ALA A 491 -16.59 -18.76 -10.25
CA ALA A 491 -17.30 -18.58 -11.51
C ALA A 491 -16.37 -17.96 -12.57
N PRO A 492 -16.02 -18.67 -13.65
CA PRO A 492 -15.15 -18.15 -14.69
C PRO A 492 -15.66 -16.86 -15.35
N GLU A 493 -16.99 -16.74 -15.54
CA GLU A 493 -17.59 -15.53 -16.12
C GLU A 493 -17.47 -14.31 -15.20
N THR A 494 -17.67 -14.49 -13.89
CA THR A 494 -17.48 -13.43 -12.90
C THR A 494 -16.02 -12.97 -12.84
N LEU A 495 -15.06 -13.90 -12.93
CA LEU A 495 -13.64 -13.55 -13.00
C LEU A 495 -13.28 -12.80 -14.28
N ALA A 496 -13.86 -13.20 -15.42
CA ALA A 496 -13.67 -12.48 -16.68
C ALA A 496 -14.25 -11.07 -16.61
N GLN A 497 -15.45 -10.91 -16.06
CA GLN A 497 -16.08 -9.61 -15.85
C GLN A 497 -15.23 -8.69 -14.97
N ALA A 498 -14.59 -9.24 -13.92
CA ALA A 498 -13.73 -8.51 -12.99
C ALA A 498 -12.28 -8.31 -13.48
N GLU A 499 -11.97 -8.63 -14.74
CA GLU A 499 -10.63 -8.52 -15.34
C GLU A 499 -9.56 -9.38 -14.64
N LYS A 500 -9.96 -10.59 -14.22
CA LYS A 500 -9.08 -11.61 -13.60
C LYS A 500 -9.04 -12.89 -14.44
N THR A 501 -8.98 -12.76 -15.77
CA THR A 501 -9.04 -13.88 -16.73
C THR A 501 -7.91 -14.90 -16.59
N TRP A 502 -6.80 -14.52 -15.94
CA TRP A 502 -5.68 -15.42 -15.64
C TRP A 502 -6.03 -16.48 -14.59
N ASN A 503 -6.97 -16.19 -13.68
CA ASN A 503 -7.46 -17.15 -12.71
C ASN A 503 -8.33 -18.20 -13.41
N LYS A 504 -8.01 -19.49 -13.20
CA LYS A 504 -8.74 -20.64 -13.73
C LYS A 504 -9.25 -21.49 -12.57
N PRO A 505 -10.51 -21.33 -12.13
CA PRO A 505 -11.06 -22.04 -10.98
C PRO A 505 -10.90 -23.56 -11.03
N GLU A 506 -10.94 -24.15 -12.22
CA GLU A 506 -10.70 -25.58 -12.47
C GLU A 506 -9.31 -26.04 -12.00
N ASN A 507 -8.32 -25.14 -11.96
CA ASN A 507 -6.95 -25.43 -11.56
C ASN A 507 -6.68 -25.14 -10.06
N TYR A 508 -7.58 -24.48 -9.33
CA TYR A 508 -7.30 -24.07 -7.96
C TYR A 508 -6.93 -25.24 -7.04
N GLY A 509 -7.63 -26.38 -7.16
CA GLY A 509 -7.34 -27.57 -6.35
C GLY A 509 -5.93 -28.14 -6.59
N ILE A 510 -5.49 -28.23 -7.85
CA ILE A 510 -4.14 -28.74 -8.17
C ILE A 510 -3.05 -27.74 -7.74
N ILE A 511 -3.29 -26.43 -7.90
CA ILE A 511 -2.38 -25.36 -7.46
C ILE A 511 -2.17 -25.45 -5.94
N LEU A 512 -3.26 -25.52 -5.16
CA LEU A 512 -3.20 -25.65 -3.71
C LEU A 512 -2.43 -26.91 -3.29
N SER A 513 -2.74 -28.05 -3.91
CA SER A 513 -2.06 -29.32 -3.62
C SER A 513 -0.56 -29.25 -3.91
N ASN A 514 -0.15 -28.66 -5.03
CA ASN A 514 1.26 -28.53 -5.41
C ASN A 514 2.03 -27.58 -4.48
N LEU A 515 1.42 -26.43 -4.12
CA LEU A 515 2.00 -25.49 -3.16
C LEU A 515 2.20 -26.17 -1.80
N ARG A 516 1.20 -26.90 -1.31
CA ARG A 516 1.32 -27.66 -0.06
C ARG A 516 2.45 -28.69 -0.12
N LYS A 517 2.54 -29.47 -1.21
CA LYS A 517 3.61 -30.48 -1.40
C LYS A 517 5.00 -29.85 -1.41
N ALA A 518 5.16 -28.67 -1.98
CA ALA A 518 6.39 -27.91 -1.96
C ALA A 518 6.70 -27.27 -0.58
N GLY A 519 5.77 -27.37 0.39
CA GLY A 519 5.91 -26.78 1.72
C GLY A 519 5.49 -25.31 1.81
N ILE A 520 4.92 -24.74 0.74
CA ILE A 520 4.48 -23.36 0.69
C ILE A 520 3.09 -23.23 1.31
N GLN A 521 2.95 -22.31 2.26
CA GLN A 521 1.69 -22.01 2.94
C GLN A 521 0.83 -21.04 2.13
N THR A 522 -0.49 -21.10 2.33
CA THR A 522 -1.45 -20.36 1.51
C THR A 522 -2.46 -19.59 2.35
N HIS A 523 -2.59 -18.31 2.04
CA HIS A 523 -3.68 -17.44 2.47
C HIS A 523 -4.59 -17.14 1.28
N VAL A 524 -5.82 -17.65 1.27
CA VAL A 524 -6.75 -17.51 0.13
C VAL A 524 -7.74 -16.37 0.37
N PHE A 525 -7.84 -15.44 -0.59
CA PHE A 525 -8.91 -14.44 -0.61
C PHE A 525 -10.06 -14.87 -1.52
N LEU A 526 -11.27 -14.70 -1.03
CA LEU A 526 -12.51 -14.82 -1.80
C LEU A 526 -13.41 -13.61 -1.54
N LEU A 527 -14.25 -13.26 -2.52
CA LEU A 527 -15.17 -12.12 -2.45
C LEU A 527 -16.60 -12.60 -2.61
N ILE A 528 -17.48 -12.12 -1.73
CA ILE A 528 -18.91 -12.36 -1.81
C ILE A 528 -19.61 -11.13 -2.38
N GLY A 529 -20.53 -11.37 -3.31
CA GLY A 529 -21.40 -10.34 -3.88
C GLY A 529 -20.70 -9.52 -4.96
N LEU A 530 -19.84 -10.16 -5.76
CA LEU A 530 -19.30 -9.53 -6.97
C LEU A 530 -20.47 -9.15 -7.91
N PRO A 531 -20.43 -8.00 -8.59
CA PRO A 531 -21.50 -7.57 -9.47
C PRO A 531 -21.83 -8.62 -10.54
N GLY A 532 -23.08 -9.08 -10.59
CA GLY A 532 -23.55 -10.09 -11.56
C GLY A 532 -23.38 -11.55 -11.14
N GLU A 533 -22.65 -11.83 -10.06
CA GLU A 533 -22.52 -13.20 -9.53
C GLU A 533 -23.77 -13.60 -8.72
N PRO A 534 -24.46 -14.70 -9.08
CA PRO A 534 -25.56 -15.22 -8.26
C PRO A 534 -25.06 -15.64 -6.88
N LEU A 535 -25.79 -15.30 -5.81
CA LEU A 535 -25.29 -15.50 -4.45
C LEU A 535 -25.15 -16.97 -4.07
N HIS A 536 -25.91 -17.89 -4.68
CA HIS A 536 -25.75 -19.33 -4.44
C HIS A 536 -24.36 -19.86 -4.85
N TRP A 537 -23.58 -19.15 -5.68
CA TRP A 537 -22.17 -19.49 -5.91
C TRP A 537 -21.32 -19.43 -4.64
N GLY A 538 -21.72 -18.59 -3.67
CA GLY A 538 -21.14 -18.60 -2.33
C GLY A 538 -21.26 -19.94 -1.62
N LEU A 539 -22.25 -20.78 -1.97
CA LEU A 539 -22.39 -22.12 -1.42
C LEU A 539 -21.38 -23.10 -2.02
N LYS A 540 -20.98 -22.91 -3.28
CA LYS A 540 -19.96 -23.75 -3.91
C LYS A 540 -18.59 -23.61 -3.25
N TRP A 541 -18.31 -22.46 -2.63
CA TRP A 541 -17.14 -22.30 -1.78
C TRP A 541 -17.15 -23.25 -0.58
N ILE A 542 -18.31 -23.55 0.01
CA ILE A 542 -18.40 -24.48 1.16
C ILE A 542 -17.95 -25.88 0.73
N ALA A 543 -18.46 -26.40 -0.39
CA ALA A 543 -18.05 -27.69 -0.95
C ALA A 543 -16.58 -27.69 -1.39
N PHE A 544 -16.10 -26.58 -1.97
CA PHE A 544 -14.69 -26.41 -2.33
C PHE A 544 -13.76 -26.48 -1.12
N LEU A 545 -14.11 -25.78 -0.03
CA LEU A 545 -13.34 -25.76 1.21
C LEU A 545 -13.38 -27.12 1.91
N GLU A 546 -14.48 -27.86 1.84
CA GLU A 546 -14.50 -29.24 2.31
C GLU A 546 -13.51 -30.12 1.54
N LYS A 547 -13.49 -30.00 0.21
CA LYS A 547 -12.67 -30.86 -0.65
C LYS A 547 -11.18 -30.52 -0.63
N TYR A 548 -10.84 -29.23 -0.68
CA TYR A 548 -9.47 -28.74 -0.83
C TYR A 548 -8.97 -27.94 0.36
N GLY A 549 -9.80 -27.69 1.38
CA GLY A 549 -9.44 -26.86 2.52
C GLY A 549 -8.20 -27.37 3.24
N ARG A 550 -7.96 -28.69 3.29
CA ARG A 550 -6.73 -29.24 3.88
C ARG A 550 -5.45 -28.57 3.33
N ASP A 551 -5.46 -28.15 2.07
CA ASP A 551 -4.33 -27.53 1.39
C ASP A 551 -4.30 -25.99 1.52
N ILE A 552 -5.16 -25.44 2.38
CA ILE A 552 -5.27 -24.02 2.67
C ILE A 552 -4.92 -23.76 4.13
N LEU A 553 -3.98 -22.84 4.39
CA LEU A 553 -3.63 -22.49 5.77
C LEU A 553 -4.65 -21.50 6.33
N THR A 554 -4.98 -20.45 5.58
CA THR A 554 -5.95 -19.44 6.02
C THR A 554 -6.83 -18.95 4.88
N ILE A 555 -8.05 -18.55 5.23
CA ILE A 555 -9.07 -18.09 4.27
C ILE A 555 -9.58 -16.74 4.74
N LYS A 556 -9.71 -15.79 3.83
CA LYS A 556 -10.33 -14.48 4.10
C LYS A 556 -11.52 -14.27 3.17
N ALA A 557 -12.70 -14.38 3.76
CA ALA A 557 -13.96 -14.08 3.11
C ALA A 557 -14.26 -12.57 3.16
N GLY A 558 -14.02 -11.88 2.04
CA GLY A 558 -14.31 -10.46 1.86
C GLY A 558 -15.70 -10.20 1.29
N ARG A 559 -16.20 -8.97 1.45
CA ARG A 559 -17.36 -8.49 0.67
C ARG A 559 -16.86 -7.64 -0.47
N TYR A 560 -17.53 -7.72 -1.60
CA TYR A 560 -17.37 -6.72 -2.64
C TYR A 560 -17.64 -5.31 -2.08
N ARG A 561 -16.81 -4.36 -2.47
CA ARG A 561 -16.93 -2.94 -2.17
C ARG A 561 -16.59 -2.18 -3.45
N VAL A 562 -17.26 -1.05 -3.66
CA VAL A 562 -16.88 -0.11 -4.71
C VAL A 562 -15.76 0.76 -4.15
N THR A 563 -14.50 0.40 -4.40
CA THR A 563 -13.36 1.18 -3.90
C THR A 563 -13.22 2.49 -4.68
N ARG A 564 -12.87 3.59 -4.00
CA ARG A 564 -12.58 4.86 -4.68
C ARG A 564 -11.39 4.73 -5.63
N LEU A 565 -11.50 5.37 -6.79
CA LEU A 565 -10.59 5.32 -7.94
C LEU A 565 -10.45 3.96 -8.60
N SER A 566 -11.30 2.98 -8.22
CA SER A 566 -11.41 1.73 -8.96
C SER A 566 -12.18 1.96 -10.27
N ARG A 567 -11.97 1.10 -11.27
CA ARG A 567 -12.67 1.20 -12.55
C ARG A 567 -14.19 1.03 -12.38
N ASP A 568 -14.60 0.25 -11.38
CA ASP A 568 -16.00 0.12 -10.98
C ASP A 568 -16.65 1.46 -10.59
N GLU A 569 -15.89 2.36 -9.94
CA GLU A 569 -16.36 3.71 -9.66
C GLU A 569 -16.25 4.60 -10.91
N THR A 570 -15.06 4.67 -11.52
CA THR A 570 -14.73 5.74 -12.48
C THR A 570 -15.28 5.50 -13.87
N GLU A 571 -15.43 4.24 -14.28
CA GLU A 571 -15.92 3.85 -15.62
C GLU A 571 -17.38 3.37 -15.59
N GLY A 572 -17.94 3.09 -14.41
CA GLY A 572 -19.33 2.63 -14.26
C GLY A 572 -19.62 1.28 -14.93
N LYS A 573 -18.59 0.46 -15.18
CA LYS A 573 -18.63 -0.81 -15.94
C LYS A 573 -19.72 -1.78 -15.45
N ASN A 574 -20.04 -1.74 -14.17
CA ASN A 574 -21.00 -2.63 -13.51
C ASN A 574 -22.35 -1.94 -13.19
N GLY A 575 -22.69 -0.83 -13.84
CA GLY A 575 -23.89 -0.03 -13.57
C GLY A 575 -25.24 -0.75 -13.73
N GLN A 576 -25.27 -1.86 -14.48
CA GLN A 576 -26.43 -2.76 -14.60
C GLN A 576 -26.68 -3.60 -13.33
N TRP A 577 -25.65 -3.82 -12.51
CA TRP A 577 -25.71 -4.65 -11.31
C TRP A 577 -25.70 -3.82 -10.02
N ILE A 578 -25.00 -2.70 -10.04
CA ILE A 578 -24.83 -1.82 -8.89
C ILE A 578 -25.15 -0.36 -9.25
N GLU A 579 -25.52 0.41 -8.23
CA GLU A 579 -25.71 1.85 -8.31
C GLU A 579 -24.85 2.50 -7.25
N VAL A 580 -23.85 3.27 -7.69
CA VAL A 580 -23.03 4.10 -6.82
C VAL A 580 -23.87 5.28 -6.35
N LEU A 581 -23.98 5.46 -5.04
CA LEU A 581 -24.78 6.53 -4.45
C LEU A 581 -24.02 7.87 -4.46
N PRO A 582 -24.71 9.01 -4.28
CA PRO A 582 -24.06 10.31 -4.16
C PRO A 582 -22.96 10.35 -3.09
N ASP A 583 -21.90 11.11 -3.33
CA ASP A 583 -20.80 11.25 -2.37
C ASP A 583 -21.15 12.15 -1.19
N THR A 584 -21.75 11.58 -0.15
CA THR A 584 -21.99 12.30 1.11
C THR A 584 -20.89 12.08 2.16
N LYS A 585 -19.94 11.17 1.89
CA LYS A 585 -18.90 10.70 2.81
C LYS A 585 -17.53 10.72 2.13
N PRO A 586 -17.00 11.92 1.85
CA PRO A 586 -15.84 12.11 0.99
C PRO A 586 -14.55 11.46 1.53
N LEU A 587 -14.49 11.15 2.84
CA LEU A 587 -13.32 10.58 3.50
C LEU A 587 -13.37 9.05 3.69
N HIS A 588 -14.41 8.37 3.21
CA HIS A 588 -14.40 6.91 3.11
C HIS A 588 -13.51 6.44 1.96
N LEU A 589 -12.78 5.33 2.14
CA LEU A 589 -11.99 4.74 1.03
C LEU A 589 -12.85 3.98 0.01
N ASN A 590 -14.11 3.69 0.36
CA ASN A 590 -15.07 3.02 -0.50
C ASN A 590 -16.31 3.92 -0.70
N ARG A 591 -16.95 3.79 -1.86
CA ARG A 591 -18.21 4.45 -2.19
C ARG A 591 -19.38 3.70 -1.56
N ASP A 592 -20.35 4.45 -1.05
CA ASP A 592 -21.65 3.90 -0.71
C ASP A 592 -22.36 3.49 -2.03
N PHE A 593 -22.93 2.30 -2.06
CA PHE A 593 -23.59 1.75 -3.24
C PHE A 593 -24.78 0.87 -2.83
N ARG A 594 -25.67 0.61 -3.78
CA ARG A 594 -26.70 -0.42 -3.67
C ARG A 594 -26.60 -1.41 -4.81
N TYR A 595 -26.84 -2.68 -4.50
CA TYR A 595 -27.11 -3.69 -5.53
C TYR A 595 -28.50 -3.46 -6.14
N ARG A 596 -28.63 -3.69 -7.45
CA ARG A 596 -29.90 -3.59 -8.17
C ARG A 596 -30.73 -4.87 -8.09
N VAL A 597 -30.05 -6.02 -8.02
CA VAL A 597 -30.68 -7.35 -8.14
C VAL A 597 -30.74 -8.10 -6.80
N VAL A 598 -29.71 -7.96 -5.96
CA VAL A 598 -29.61 -8.66 -4.67
C VAL A 598 -29.69 -7.68 -3.50
N SER A 599 -29.98 -8.14 -2.29
CA SER A 599 -30.00 -7.28 -1.10
C SER A 599 -28.69 -7.39 -0.31
N ASN A 600 -28.21 -6.29 0.28
CA ASN A 600 -27.05 -6.28 1.19
C ASN A 600 -27.18 -7.32 2.32
N LYS A 601 -28.40 -7.51 2.85
CA LYS A 601 -28.67 -8.50 3.91
C LYS A 601 -28.41 -9.95 3.46
N LYS A 602 -28.62 -10.25 2.17
CA LYS A 602 -28.35 -11.59 1.59
C LYS A 602 -26.86 -11.80 1.36
N VAL A 603 -26.16 -10.78 0.86
CA VAL A 603 -24.69 -10.78 0.75
C VAL A 603 -24.06 -11.01 2.13
N ASP A 604 -24.55 -10.29 3.15
CA ASP A 604 -24.07 -10.44 4.53
C ASP A 604 -24.35 -11.83 5.11
N ALA A 605 -25.53 -12.40 4.85
CA ALA A 605 -25.84 -13.77 5.27
C ALA A 605 -24.92 -14.80 4.60
N MET A 606 -24.66 -14.65 3.29
CA MET A 606 -23.73 -15.52 2.57
C MET A 606 -22.31 -15.41 3.12
N ARG A 607 -21.85 -14.19 3.41
CA ARG A 607 -20.56 -13.98 4.08
C ARG A 607 -20.52 -14.63 5.47
N THR A 608 -21.60 -14.54 6.25
CA THR A 608 -21.66 -15.13 7.60
C THR A 608 -21.56 -16.65 7.56
N VAL A 609 -22.23 -17.34 6.62
CA VAL A 609 -22.07 -18.80 6.51
C VAL A 609 -20.69 -19.21 6.00
N LEU A 610 -20.04 -18.39 5.16
CA LEU A 610 -18.65 -18.63 4.75
C LEU A 610 -17.65 -18.36 5.88
N GLU A 611 -17.88 -17.35 6.72
CA GLU A 611 -17.10 -17.16 7.95
C GLU A 611 -17.25 -18.39 8.87
N GLU A 612 -18.44 -18.98 8.98
CA GLU A 612 -18.64 -20.22 9.74
C GLU A 612 -17.85 -21.39 9.13
N ALA A 613 -17.85 -21.53 7.81
CA ALA A 613 -17.00 -22.50 7.12
C ALA A 613 -15.51 -22.28 7.44
N CYS A 614 -15.07 -21.01 7.49
CA CYS A 614 -13.71 -20.66 7.89
C CYS A 614 -13.43 -21.00 9.35
N ARG A 615 -14.38 -20.80 10.27
CA ARG A 615 -14.20 -21.14 11.70
C ARG A 615 -14.09 -22.63 11.95
N ARG A 616 -14.78 -23.43 11.14
CA ARG A 616 -14.75 -24.90 11.16
C ARG A 616 -13.55 -25.49 10.42
N HIS A 617 -12.80 -24.64 9.70
CA HIS A 617 -11.58 -25.05 9.00
C HIS A 617 -10.52 -25.56 9.99
N TRP A 618 -9.82 -26.64 9.64
CA TRP A 618 -8.88 -27.32 10.55
C TRP A 618 -7.79 -26.39 11.09
N ALA A 619 -7.35 -25.42 10.28
CA ALA A 619 -6.27 -24.51 10.62
C ALA A 619 -6.73 -23.28 11.39
N TYR A 620 -8.04 -23.04 11.54
CA TYR A 620 -8.53 -21.76 12.03
C TYR A 620 -8.13 -21.48 13.49
N GLY A 621 -8.23 -22.47 14.39
CA GLY A 621 -7.80 -22.33 15.79
C GLY A 621 -6.29 -22.08 15.93
N VAL A 622 -5.46 -22.83 15.18
CA VAL A 622 -4.00 -22.64 15.21
C VAL A 622 -3.59 -21.32 14.58
N THR A 623 -4.19 -20.91 13.47
CA THR A 623 -3.82 -19.66 12.76
C THR A 623 -4.41 -18.39 13.38
N SER A 624 -5.42 -18.51 14.25
CA SER A 624 -5.86 -17.39 15.10
C SER A 624 -4.98 -17.23 16.35
N THR A 625 -4.29 -18.30 16.77
CA THR A 625 -3.36 -18.33 17.91
C THR A 625 -1.93 -17.96 17.52
N ILE A 626 -1.45 -18.54 16.42
CA ILE A 626 -0.21 -18.21 15.73
C ILE A 626 -0.63 -17.60 14.40
N PRO A 627 -0.76 -16.28 14.32
CA PRO A 627 -1.19 -15.67 13.08
C PRO A 627 -0.35 -16.12 11.89
N TRP A 628 -0.98 -16.29 10.73
CA TRP A 628 -0.29 -16.78 9.54
C TRP A 628 0.90 -15.88 9.14
N TRP A 629 0.78 -14.56 9.35
CA TRP A 629 1.87 -13.59 9.17
C TRP A 629 2.96 -13.67 10.26
N VAL A 630 2.75 -14.36 11.38
CA VAL A 630 3.81 -14.70 12.35
C VAL A 630 4.45 -16.02 11.99
N ASN A 631 3.66 -16.95 11.45
CA ASN A 631 4.14 -18.23 11.01
C ASN A 631 5.18 -18.05 9.90
N ARG A 632 4.84 -17.44 8.75
CA ARG A 632 5.78 -17.20 7.63
C ARG A 632 6.69 -18.40 7.32
N GLY A 633 6.12 -19.62 7.28
CA GLY A 633 6.88 -20.86 7.11
C GLY A 633 7.81 -21.23 8.28
N ARG A 634 7.53 -20.80 9.52
CA ARG A 634 8.26 -21.18 10.73
C ARG A 634 7.94 -22.62 11.13
N TYR A 635 6.68 -23.00 11.01
CA TYR A 635 6.20 -24.34 11.30
C TYR A 635 5.81 -25.03 10.00
N SER A 636 6.11 -26.32 9.90
CA SER A 636 5.64 -27.20 8.84
C SER A 636 4.12 -27.43 8.92
N TRP A 637 3.53 -27.94 7.84
CA TRP A 637 2.13 -28.34 7.83
C TRP A 637 1.80 -29.39 8.90
N GLU A 638 2.70 -30.35 9.14
CA GLU A 638 2.49 -31.38 10.15
C GLU A 638 2.49 -30.80 11.56
N GLU A 639 3.43 -29.92 11.89
CA GLU A 639 3.47 -29.25 13.19
C GLU A 639 2.20 -28.44 13.44
N LEU A 640 1.73 -27.69 12.44
CA LEU A 640 0.47 -26.94 12.52
C LEU A 640 -0.75 -27.85 12.72
N GLU A 641 -0.81 -28.99 12.00
CA GLU A 641 -1.88 -29.98 12.16
C GLU A 641 -1.88 -30.59 13.56
N GLN A 642 -0.71 -30.85 14.17
CA GLN A 642 -0.64 -31.35 15.55
C GLN A 642 -1.01 -30.28 16.57
N MET A 643 -0.56 -29.04 16.36
CA MET A 643 -0.93 -27.90 17.20
C MET A 643 -2.44 -27.63 17.16
N ALA A 644 -3.08 -27.77 16.01
CA ALA A 644 -4.52 -27.58 15.87
C ALA A 644 -5.34 -28.57 16.73
N LYS A 645 -4.88 -29.82 16.88
CA LYS A 645 -5.59 -30.87 17.63
C LYS A 645 -5.66 -30.63 19.13
N VAL A 646 -4.74 -29.85 19.69
CA VAL A 646 -4.66 -29.61 21.15
C VAL A 646 -5.31 -28.30 21.57
N LEU A 647 -5.80 -27.51 20.61
CA LEU A 647 -6.51 -26.26 20.87
C LEU A 647 -8.01 -26.52 21.07
N PRO A 648 -8.68 -25.73 21.91
CA PRO A 648 -10.13 -25.80 22.04
C PRO A 648 -10.81 -25.35 20.73
N PRO A 649 -12.03 -25.85 20.45
CA PRO A 649 -12.81 -25.40 19.30
C PRO A 649 -13.18 -23.92 19.45
N GLU A 650 -13.22 -23.23 18.31
CA GLU A 650 -13.64 -21.84 18.24
C GLU A 650 -15.17 -21.72 18.31
N LYS A 651 -15.66 -20.60 18.83
CA LYS A 651 -17.10 -20.36 18.92
C LYS A 651 -17.70 -20.13 17.52
N GLU A 652 -18.92 -20.63 17.30
CA GLU A 652 -19.67 -20.35 16.08
C GLU A 652 -19.87 -18.84 15.85
N VAL A 653 -20.07 -18.47 14.58
CA VAL A 653 -20.39 -17.09 14.22
C VAL A 653 -21.68 -16.63 14.92
N PRO A 654 -21.70 -15.40 15.49
CA PRO A 654 -22.93 -14.85 16.03
C PRO A 654 -24.04 -14.79 14.97
N HIS A 655 -25.26 -15.12 15.37
CA HIS A 655 -26.46 -15.07 14.52
C HIS A 655 -26.46 -16.03 13.30
N LEU A 656 -25.75 -17.16 13.39
CA LEU A 656 -25.71 -18.18 12.34
C LEU A 656 -27.10 -18.63 11.87
N GLU A 657 -28.02 -18.93 12.79
CA GLU A 657 -29.40 -19.34 12.47
C GLU A 657 -30.12 -18.36 11.53
N ARG A 658 -29.98 -17.05 11.80
CA ARG A 658 -30.56 -16.00 10.95
C ARG A 658 -29.93 -15.98 9.56
N ALA A 659 -28.62 -16.24 9.48
CA ALA A 659 -27.92 -16.34 8.21
C ALA A 659 -28.40 -17.57 7.42
N LEU A 660 -28.52 -18.74 8.05
CA LEU A 660 -29.03 -19.97 7.46
C LEU A 660 -30.44 -19.78 6.86
N ALA A 661 -31.36 -19.19 7.62
CA ALA A 661 -32.71 -18.89 7.13
C ALA A 661 -32.70 -17.94 5.92
N LYS A 662 -31.77 -16.97 5.89
CA LYS A 662 -31.63 -16.05 4.76
C LYS A 662 -31.04 -16.74 3.54
N VAL A 663 -30.08 -17.65 3.73
CA VAL A 663 -29.47 -18.46 2.68
C VAL A 663 -30.48 -19.43 2.07
N ALA A 664 -31.36 -20.04 2.86
CA ALA A 664 -32.47 -20.85 2.35
C ALA A 664 -33.40 -20.05 1.40
N SER A 665 -33.64 -18.76 1.71
CA SER A 665 -34.36 -17.85 0.82
C SER A 665 -33.60 -17.55 -0.47
N ILE A 666 -32.26 -17.45 -0.43
CA ILE A 666 -31.43 -17.32 -1.65
C ILE A 666 -31.61 -18.56 -2.54
N VAL A 667 -31.49 -19.76 -1.97
CA VAL A 667 -31.65 -21.03 -2.71
C VAL A 667 -33.04 -21.12 -3.37
N LYS A 668 -34.09 -20.77 -2.62
CA LYS A 668 -35.45 -20.78 -3.17
C LYS A 668 -35.62 -19.82 -4.34
N GLU A 669 -35.04 -18.63 -4.26
CA GLU A 669 -35.19 -17.58 -5.28
C GLU A 669 -34.31 -17.80 -6.50
N GLU A 670 -33.05 -18.20 -6.31
CA GLU A 670 -32.08 -18.34 -7.41
C GLU A 670 -32.10 -19.74 -8.05
N LEU A 671 -32.44 -20.78 -7.29
CA LEU A 671 -32.43 -22.18 -7.77
C LEU A 671 -33.82 -22.81 -7.85
N GLY A 672 -34.87 -22.14 -7.37
CA GLY A 672 -36.24 -22.67 -7.36
C GLY A 672 -36.47 -23.84 -6.37
N GLN A 673 -35.50 -24.15 -5.51
CA GLN A 673 -35.55 -25.28 -4.60
C GLN A 673 -36.04 -24.87 -3.20
N LYS A 674 -37.05 -25.56 -2.67
CA LYS A 674 -37.51 -25.33 -1.30
C LYS A 674 -36.65 -26.13 -0.33
N VAL A 675 -35.82 -25.43 0.44
CA VAL A 675 -34.92 -26.01 1.45
C VAL A 675 -35.12 -25.32 2.80
N SER A 676 -34.75 -26.00 3.88
CA SER A 676 -34.58 -25.42 5.22
C SER A 676 -33.26 -25.91 5.77
N PHE A 677 -32.48 -25.01 6.37
CA PHE A 677 -31.22 -25.33 7.01
C PHE A 677 -31.37 -25.08 8.51
N ASN A 678 -31.43 -26.15 9.30
CA ASN A 678 -31.52 -26.06 10.76
C ASN A 678 -30.13 -26.01 11.40
N SER A 679 -29.10 -26.44 10.65
CA SER A 679 -27.71 -26.48 11.06
C SER A 679 -26.77 -26.09 9.91
N PHE A 680 -25.49 -25.88 10.22
CA PHE A 680 -24.47 -25.70 9.18
C PHE A 680 -24.24 -27.00 8.40
N GLU A 681 -24.44 -28.16 9.04
CA GLU A 681 -24.32 -29.49 8.47
C GLU A 681 -25.36 -29.72 7.36
N ASP A 682 -26.60 -29.23 7.55
CA ASP A 682 -27.63 -29.26 6.51
C ASP A 682 -27.20 -28.45 5.28
N LEU A 683 -26.61 -27.27 5.53
CA LEU A 683 -26.11 -26.39 4.47
C LEU A 683 -24.92 -27.03 3.73
N LEU A 684 -23.99 -27.63 4.46
CA LEU A 684 -22.85 -28.35 3.90
C LEU A 684 -23.32 -29.51 3.02
N ALA A 685 -24.24 -30.34 3.52
CA ALA A 685 -24.82 -31.45 2.75
C ALA A 685 -25.48 -30.96 1.47
N PHE A 686 -26.24 -29.85 1.52
CA PHE A 686 -26.82 -29.23 0.33
C PHE A 686 -25.76 -28.71 -0.63
N SER A 687 -24.71 -28.05 -0.13
CA SER A 687 -23.65 -27.48 -0.96
C SER A 687 -22.93 -28.52 -1.83
N ARG A 688 -22.85 -29.78 -1.38
CA ARG A 688 -22.27 -30.90 -2.14
C ARG A 688 -23.10 -31.30 -3.37
N THR A 689 -24.35 -30.86 -3.44
CA THR A 689 -25.25 -31.16 -4.56
C THR A 689 -25.17 -30.12 -5.69
N LEU A 690 -24.48 -28.99 -5.44
CA LEU A 690 -24.22 -27.90 -6.38
C LEU A 690 -22.88 -28.07 -7.10
#